data_AF-A0A352XT79-F1
#
_entry.id   AF-A0A352XT79-F1
#
_cell.length_a   1.000
_cell.length_b   1.000
_cell.length_c   1.000
_cell.angle_alpha   90.00
_cell.angle_beta   90.00
_cell.angle_gamma   90.00
#
_symmetry.space_group_name_H-M   'P 1'
#
loop_
_entity.id
_entity.type
_entity.pdbx_description
1 polymer ?
#
loop_
_entity_poly.entity_id
_entity_poly.type
_entity_poly.pdbx_seq_one_letter_code
_entity_poly.pdbx_strand_id
1 'polypeptide(L)'
;MKSLHKVLVLGAGALKIGQAGEFDYSGSQALKALHEEGIFTVLVNPNIATIQTSKGLTDQVYFLPVTAFFVEKIIEKERPDGILLSFGGQTALNCGIELFHKGVLEKYHVTILGTPISAIILTEDREAFAQHLHSINIPTPESRSAETLAEAIHIGTGIGFPVMVRAGYALGGQGSGIARHVEELEHIVSGALAFAPQVLIEQYLHHFKEVEYEVVRDSCDNCITVCNMENMDPLGIHTGESIVIAPSQTLSNAEYHTLRTASIKIVRSLGIVGECNVQFALDPKTLAYYVIEVNARLSRSSALASKATGYPLAYVAAKLALGYGLTDLSNKVTGVTRACFEPSLDYLVVKIPRWDLEKFKGVDETIGTGMKSVGEVMGIGRTFEEAFQKAIRMLDLDFEGVASDKVFAPGENVADIITKYLYIPTPKRMFALAMAMLHTITVEKIAAITGIDPWFLHRIKHIVDVEQELQADLDLSASRLLVLKQMGMSDKRIGELTGKTGLQIRAMRKQYGVVPSVFQIDTLAGEFPSDTNYLYLTYNGQHHDVSPTGDEGVIVLGSGPYRIGSSVEFDWTSVSAVQALKKHHKRSIVINCNPETVSTDYDISDRLYFEELTFERIADICEFESPHGVIVSVGGQTPNNRVKALHSFGIPILGTNAMHIDQAEDRNKFSKLLDKLGINQPEWNSFVN
;
A
#
# COMPACT_ATOMS: atom_id res chain seq x y z
N MET A 1 -19.37 30.37 -1.73
CA MET A 1 -18.87 29.90 -0.42
C MET A 1 -18.42 31.12 0.40
N LYS A 2 -18.53 31.11 1.73
CA LYS A 2 -17.81 32.12 2.55
C LYS A 2 -16.32 32.04 2.22
N SER A 3 -15.61 33.17 2.24
CA SER A 3 -14.15 33.18 2.11
C SER A 3 -13.55 32.39 3.28
N LEU A 4 -12.93 31.23 3.00
CA LEU A 4 -12.21 30.43 3.98
C LEU A 4 -10.83 31.05 4.18
N HIS A 5 -10.49 31.42 5.40
CA HIS A 5 -9.18 32.00 5.73
C HIS A 5 -8.32 31.04 6.54
N LYS A 6 -8.94 30.24 7.41
CA LYS A 6 -8.23 29.30 8.28
C LYS A 6 -8.92 27.93 8.31
N VAL A 7 -8.18 26.87 8.03
CA VAL A 7 -8.67 25.48 8.04
C VAL A 7 -7.88 24.63 9.03
N LEU A 8 -8.61 23.86 9.83
CA LEU A 8 -8.08 22.86 10.74
C LEU A 8 -8.03 21.49 10.05
N VAL A 9 -6.88 20.84 10.08
CA VAL A 9 -6.67 19.48 9.57
C VAL A 9 -6.34 18.57 10.75
N LEU A 10 -7.04 17.43 10.84
CA LEU A 10 -6.76 16.41 11.86
C LEU A 10 -5.90 15.29 11.25
N GLY A 11 -4.74 15.04 11.83
CA GLY A 11 -3.88 13.92 11.47
C GLY A 11 -4.34 12.59 12.07
N ALA A 12 -3.73 11.49 11.65
CA ALA A 12 -4.03 10.14 12.15
C ALA A 12 -3.39 9.82 13.52
N GLY A 13 -2.41 10.62 13.95
CA GLY A 13 -1.63 10.31 15.15
C GLY A 13 -0.52 9.29 14.90
N ALA A 14 -0.20 8.51 15.94
CA ALA A 14 0.85 7.50 15.85
C ALA A 14 0.45 6.36 14.90
N LEU A 15 1.43 5.87 14.15
CA LEU A 15 1.22 4.72 13.25
C LEU A 15 0.86 3.49 14.09
N LYS A 16 -0.11 2.74 13.60
CA LYS A 16 -0.59 1.47 14.15
C LYS A 16 -1.01 0.55 13.02
N ILE A 17 -1.10 -0.74 13.29
CA ILE A 17 -1.61 -1.70 12.30
C ILE A 17 -3.02 -1.24 11.86
N GLY A 18 -3.25 -1.20 10.54
CA GLY A 18 -4.48 -0.67 9.93
C GLY A 18 -4.59 0.85 9.82
N GLN A 19 -3.59 1.61 10.29
CA GLN A 19 -3.52 3.07 10.13
C GLN A 19 -2.06 3.54 10.15
N ALA A 20 -1.43 3.53 8.98
CA ALA A 20 0.02 3.71 8.84
C ALA A 20 0.37 5.03 8.12
N GLY A 21 1.36 5.02 7.22
CA GLY A 21 1.90 6.23 6.59
C GLY A 21 0.99 6.85 5.52
N GLU A 22 -0.03 6.12 5.06
CA GLU A 22 -0.98 6.58 4.04
C GLU A 22 -1.65 7.91 4.42
N PHE A 23 -1.79 8.19 5.71
CA PHE A 23 -2.36 9.44 6.24
C PHE A 23 -1.34 10.56 6.43
N ASP A 24 -0.04 10.25 6.47
CA ASP A 24 1.00 11.27 6.30
C ASP A 24 1.04 11.75 4.86
N TYR A 25 1.03 10.82 3.90
CA TYR A 25 0.88 11.13 2.49
C TYR A 25 -0.40 11.95 2.21
N SER A 26 -1.56 11.43 2.62
CA SER A 26 -2.84 12.08 2.34
C SER A 26 -2.96 13.46 3.02
N GLY A 27 -2.52 13.56 4.29
CA GLY A 27 -2.51 14.82 5.03
C GLY A 27 -1.57 15.85 4.40
N SER A 28 -0.38 15.44 3.95
CA SER A 28 0.59 16.30 3.27
C SER A 28 0.03 16.85 1.96
N GLN A 29 -0.64 16.01 1.16
CA GLN A 29 -1.30 16.44 -0.08
C GLN A 29 -2.46 17.42 0.17
N ALA A 30 -3.25 17.20 1.23
CA ALA A 30 -4.30 18.13 1.62
C ALA A 30 -3.76 19.50 2.05
N LEU A 31 -2.70 19.51 2.87
CA LEU A 31 -2.02 20.74 3.31
C LEU A 31 -1.45 21.51 2.12
N LYS A 32 -0.83 20.80 1.16
CA LYS A 32 -0.36 21.39 -0.09
C LYS A 32 -1.50 22.04 -0.88
N ALA A 33 -2.64 21.35 -1.03
CA ALA A 33 -3.80 21.87 -1.73
C ALA A 33 -4.36 23.15 -1.08
N LEU A 34 -4.42 23.20 0.26
CA LEU A 34 -4.85 24.38 1.03
C LEU A 34 -3.86 25.54 0.90
N HIS A 35 -2.56 25.27 0.97
CA HIS A 35 -1.51 26.28 0.86
C HIS A 35 -1.51 26.97 -0.52
N GLU A 36 -1.72 26.22 -1.60
CA GLU A 36 -1.86 26.77 -2.95
C GLU A 36 -3.04 27.75 -3.09
N GLU A 37 -4.08 27.62 -2.24
CA GLU A 37 -5.23 28.53 -2.19
C GLU A 37 -5.03 29.70 -1.21
N GLY A 38 -3.85 29.81 -0.58
CA GLY A 38 -3.55 30.85 0.40
C GLY A 38 -4.33 30.72 1.71
N ILE A 39 -4.84 29.53 2.03
CA ILE A 39 -5.58 29.25 3.27
C ILE A 39 -4.59 28.98 4.39
N PHE A 40 -4.76 29.64 5.53
CA PHE A 40 -3.96 29.37 6.72
C PHE A 40 -4.30 28.00 7.30
N THR A 41 -3.29 27.16 7.49
CA THR A 41 -3.45 25.77 7.91
C THR A 41 -3.08 25.57 9.38
N VAL A 42 -3.97 24.92 10.12
CA VAL A 42 -3.70 24.43 11.48
C VAL A 42 -3.75 22.91 11.46
N LEU A 43 -2.66 22.23 11.81
CA LEU A 43 -2.60 20.76 11.90
C LEU A 43 -2.56 20.32 13.36
N VAL A 44 -3.35 19.30 13.71
CA VAL A 44 -3.21 18.55 14.97
C VAL A 44 -2.74 17.14 14.66
N ASN A 45 -1.49 16.84 15.00
CA ASN A 45 -0.94 15.50 14.88
C ASN A 45 0.19 15.29 15.92
N PRO A 46 0.07 14.35 16.86
CA PRO A 46 1.12 14.08 17.84
C PRO A 46 2.34 13.38 17.24
N ASN A 47 2.25 12.85 16.02
CA ASN A 47 3.34 12.10 15.40
C ASN A 47 4.40 13.00 14.76
N ILE A 48 5.51 13.17 15.48
CA ILE A 48 6.66 14.00 15.11
C ILE A 48 7.43 13.50 13.88
N ALA A 49 7.31 12.23 13.51
CA ALA A 49 8.08 11.63 12.42
C ALA A 49 7.45 11.87 11.03
N THR A 50 6.35 12.62 10.95
CA THR A 50 5.56 12.79 9.73
C THR A 50 5.99 14.00 8.92
N ILE A 51 5.92 13.91 7.59
CA ILE A 51 6.17 15.06 6.69
C ILE A 51 5.16 16.17 6.95
N GLN A 52 3.89 15.85 7.19
CA GLN A 52 2.85 16.85 7.45
C GLN A 52 3.16 17.78 8.64
N THR A 53 3.93 17.31 9.63
CA THR A 53 4.35 18.10 10.80
C THR A 53 5.66 18.88 10.58
N SER A 54 6.26 18.77 9.39
CA SER A 54 7.50 19.46 9.05
C SER A 54 7.30 20.96 8.86
N LYS A 55 8.34 21.72 9.19
CA LYS A 55 8.35 23.18 8.99
C LYS A 55 8.18 23.51 7.51
N GLY A 56 7.26 24.43 7.23
CA GLY A 56 7.02 24.98 5.88
C GLY A 56 5.90 24.32 5.10
N LEU A 57 5.38 23.16 5.53
CA LEU A 57 4.19 22.54 4.92
C LEU A 57 2.88 23.02 5.56
N THR A 58 2.91 23.24 6.88
CA THR A 58 1.78 23.76 7.66
C THR A 58 2.17 25.07 8.33
N ASP A 59 1.24 26.03 8.44
CA ASP A 59 1.48 27.31 9.11
C ASP A 59 1.58 27.17 10.64
N GLN A 60 0.68 26.38 11.24
CA GLN A 60 0.68 26.09 12.67
C GLN A 60 0.47 24.60 12.95
N VAL A 61 1.41 23.99 13.68
CA VAL A 61 1.35 22.57 14.07
C VAL A 61 1.14 22.44 15.58
N TYR A 62 0.27 21.52 15.98
CA TYR A 62 0.05 21.11 17.36
C TYR A 62 0.38 19.62 17.54
N PHE A 63 1.47 19.35 18.27
CA PHE A 63 1.85 18.00 18.70
C PHE A 63 1.05 17.57 19.93
N LEU A 64 -0.27 17.45 19.76
CA LEU A 64 -1.22 17.09 20.81
C LEU A 64 -2.06 15.88 20.39
N PRO A 65 -2.59 15.09 21.34
CA PRO A 65 -3.49 14.00 21.02
C PRO A 65 -4.70 14.47 20.20
N VAL A 66 -5.07 13.70 19.17
CA VAL A 66 -6.25 13.96 18.34
C VAL A 66 -7.50 13.45 19.05
N THR A 67 -7.90 14.17 20.10
CA THR A 67 -9.11 13.89 20.89
C THR A 67 -9.98 15.14 20.99
N ALA A 68 -11.29 14.98 21.18
CA ALA A 68 -12.20 16.11 21.23
C ALA A 68 -11.81 17.16 22.28
N PHE A 69 -11.23 16.75 23.42
CA PHE A 69 -10.76 17.67 24.45
C PHE A 69 -9.67 18.62 23.96
N PHE A 70 -8.59 18.09 23.39
CA PHE A 70 -7.48 18.92 22.91
C PHE A 70 -7.88 19.70 21.66
N VAL A 71 -8.62 19.08 20.75
CA VAL A 71 -9.08 19.73 19.52
C VAL A 71 -10.06 20.87 19.82
N GLU A 72 -10.97 20.74 20.78
CA GLU A 72 -11.83 21.85 21.22
C GLU A 72 -10.99 23.03 21.71
N LYS A 73 -9.95 22.79 22.51
CA LYS A 73 -9.07 23.85 23.02
C LYS A 73 -8.31 24.56 21.90
N ILE A 74 -7.94 23.83 20.85
CA ILE A 74 -7.31 24.40 19.66
C ILE A 74 -8.33 25.21 18.85
N ILE A 75 -9.55 24.70 18.65
CA ILE A 75 -10.64 25.43 17.99
C ILE A 75 -10.95 26.74 18.74
N GLU A 76 -11.02 26.69 20.07
CA GLU A 76 -11.26 27.84 20.94
C GLU A 76 -10.18 28.93 20.77
N LYS A 77 -8.92 28.52 20.60
CA LYS A 77 -7.76 29.41 20.41
C LYS A 77 -7.63 29.93 18.99
N GLU A 78 -7.69 29.04 18.00
CA GLU A 78 -7.36 29.31 16.61
C GLU A 78 -8.52 29.87 15.80
N ARG A 79 -9.76 29.57 16.20
CA ARG A 79 -11.00 29.97 15.50
C ARG A 79 -10.96 29.66 14.00
N PRO A 80 -10.79 28.38 13.60
CA PRO A 80 -10.81 27.99 12.20
C PRO A 80 -12.21 28.17 11.59
N ASP A 81 -12.29 28.51 10.30
CA ASP A 81 -13.55 28.61 9.55
C ASP A 81 -14.07 27.23 9.14
N GLY A 82 -13.13 26.30 8.89
CA GLY A 82 -13.44 24.95 8.43
C GLY A 82 -12.54 23.88 9.05
N ILE A 83 -13.01 22.64 9.01
CA ILE A 83 -12.28 21.45 9.47
C ILE A 83 -12.33 20.33 8.42
N LEU A 84 -11.19 19.70 8.16
CA LEU A 84 -11.08 18.51 7.31
C LEU A 84 -10.92 17.25 8.17
N LEU A 85 -11.84 16.30 8.01
CA LEU A 85 -11.89 15.05 8.78
C LEU A 85 -11.42 13.82 7.98
N SER A 86 -11.49 13.88 6.66
CA SER A 86 -11.30 12.72 5.77
C SER A 86 -9.83 12.34 5.49
N PHE A 87 -8.85 12.98 6.12
CA PHE A 87 -7.41 12.82 5.81
C PHE A 87 -6.59 12.17 6.92
N GLY A 88 -7.16 11.97 8.11
CA GLY A 88 -6.48 11.43 9.29
C GLY A 88 -7.02 10.08 9.75
N GLY A 89 -7.56 9.28 8.83
CA GLY A 89 -8.11 7.96 9.12
C GLY A 89 -9.24 7.98 10.17
N GLN A 90 -9.46 6.84 10.82
CA GLN A 90 -10.50 6.72 11.85
C GLN A 90 -10.29 7.63 13.06
N THR A 91 -9.03 7.95 13.38
CA THR A 91 -8.73 8.81 14.53
C THR A 91 -9.27 10.23 14.30
N ALA A 92 -9.12 10.79 13.10
CA ALA A 92 -9.72 12.07 12.73
C ALA A 92 -11.26 11.99 12.65
N LEU A 93 -11.83 10.93 12.06
CA LEU A 93 -13.28 10.76 11.96
C LEU A 93 -13.94 10.68 13.34
N ASN A 94 -13.46 9.79 14.21
CA ASN A 94 -14.01 9.61 15.56
C ASN A 94 -13.93 10.92 16.36
N CYS A 95 -12.82 11.65 16.26
CA CYS A 95 -12.68 12.95 16.90
C CYS A 95 -13.70 13.97 16.34
N GLY A 96 -13.89 14.01 15.01
CA GLY A 96 -14.88 14.87 14.37
C GLY A 96 -16.31 14.57 14.77
N ILE A 97 -16.68 13.29 14.83
CA ILE A 97 -18.00 12.81 15.28
C ILE A 97 -18.24 13.23 16.73
N GLU A 98 -17.26 13.02 17.62
CA GLU A 98 -17.36 13.41 19.03
C GLU A 98 -17.51 14.92 19.21
N LEU A 99 -16.76 15.74 18.45
CA LEU A 99 -16.87 17.20 18.44
C LEU A 99 -18.26 17.66 17.96
N PHE A 100 -18.81 16.99 16.96
CA PHE A 100 -20.15 17.25 16.45
C PHE A 100 -21.22 16.95 17.51
N HIS A 101 -21.19 15.77 18.13
CA HIS A 101 -22.15 15.40 19.18
C HIS A 101 -22.07 16.29 20.42
N LYS A 102 -20.89 16.81 20.75
CA LYS A 102 -20.71 17.80 21.84
C LYS A 102 -21.17 19.22 21.48
N GLY A 103 -21.63 19.46 20.25
CA GLY A 103 -22.03 20.79 19.78
C GLY A 103 -20.87 21.78 19.65
N VAL A 104 -19.62 21.29 19.64
CA VAL A 104 -18.41 22.14 19.64
C VAL A 104 -18.29 22.87 18.31
N LEU A 105 -18.52 22.17 17.20
CA LEU A 105 -18.41 22.74 15.86
C LEU A 105 -19.44 23.86 15.65
N GLU A 106 -20.68 23.66 16.14
CA GLU A 106 -21.73 24.69 16.11
C GLU A 106 -21.38 25.89 17.00
N LYS A 107 -20.98 25.63 18.25
CA LYS A 107 -20.57 26.65 19.24
C LYS A 107 -19.49 27.60 18.71
N TYR A 108 -18.57 27.09 17.89
CA TYR A 108 -17.45 27.87 17.33
C TYR A 108 -17.63 28.21 15.85
N HIS A 109 -18.78 27.88 15.24
CA HIS A 109 -19.09 28.10 13.82
C HIS A 109 -18.07 27.49 12.83
N VAL A 110 -17.54 26.31 13.15
CA VAL A 110 -16.58 25.58 12.32
C VAL A 110 -17.34 24.69 11.34
N THR A 111 -17.11 24.89 10.04
CA THR A 111 -17.78 24.11 8.99
C THR A 111 -16.99 22.84 8.67
N ILE A 112 -17.64 21.70 8.54
CA ILE A 112 -16.99 20.49 8.03
C ILE A 112 -16.86 20.62 6.52
N LEU A 113 -15.64 20.50 6.01
CA LEU A 113 -15.32 20.62 4.59
C LEU A 113 -15.23 19.23 3.94
N GLY A 114 -15.73 19.11 2.71
CA GLY A 114 -15.80 17.85 1.97
C GLY A 114 -17.03 17.03 2.37
N THR A 115 -16.81 15.75 2.69
CA THR A 115 -17.89 14.82 3.03
C THR A 115 -18.68 15.30 4.26
N PRO A 116 -20.03 15.38 4.17
CA PRO A 116 -20.84 15.83 5.28
C PRO A 116 -20.81 14.83 6.45
N ILE A 117 -20.93 15.33 7.68
CA ILE A 117 -20.90 14.50 8.89
C ILE A 117 -22.00 13.44 8.92
N SER A 118 -23.15 13.71 8.30
CA SER A 118 -24.23 12.75 8.18
C SER A 118 -23.83 11.53 7.35
N ALA A 119 -23.06 11.73 6.28
CA ALA A 119 -22.53 10.63 5.48
C ALA A 119 -21.49 9.83 6.25
N ILE A 120 -20.59 10.51 6.96
CA ILE A 120 -19.57 9.88 7.81
C ILE A 120 -20.24 8.99 8.87
N ILE A 121 -21.19 9.53 9.64
CA ILE A 121 -21.90 8.76 10.68
C ILE A 121 -22.65 7.58 10.05
N LEU A 122 -23.34 7.81 8.92
CA LEU A 122 -24.11 6.77 8.24
C LEU A 122 -23.22 5.63 7.72
N THR A 123 -22.01 5.90 7.22
CA THR A 123 -21.10 4.84 6.75
C THR A 123 -20.40 4.09 7.88
N GLU A 124 -20.28 4.68 9.06
CA GLU A 124 -19.67 4.05 10.23
C GLU A 124 -20.67 3.18 11.02
N ASP A 125 -21.95 3.55 10.99
CA ASP A 125 -23.04 2.73 11.54
C ASP A 125 -23.46 1.65 10.53
N ARG A 126 -23.06 0.41 10.80
CA ARG A 126 -23.26 -0.73 9.89
C ARG A 126 -24.73 -1.03 9.61
N GLU A 127 -25.61 -0.91 10.61
CA GLU A 127 -27.02 -1.22 10.44
C GLU A 127 -27.72 -0.11 9.65
N ALA A 128 -27.49 1.14 10.03
CA ALA A 128 -28.02 2.29 9.29
C ALA A 128 -27.52 2.30 7.84
N PHE A 129 -26.25 1.97 7.62
CA PHE A 129 -25.66 1.83 6.30
C PHE A 129 -26.36 0.77 5.46
N ALA A 130 -26.54 -0.45 5.99
CA ALA A 130 -27.22 -1.53 5.28
C ALA A 130 -28.67 -1.17 4.94
N GLN A 131 -29.40 -0.55 5.87
CA GLN A 131 -30.76 -0.06 5.63
C GLN A 131 -30.80 1.00 4.51
N HIS A 132 -29.85 1.93 4.51
CA HIS A 132 -29.72 2.93 3.46
C HIS A 132 -29.45 2.29 2.09
N LEU A 133 -28.53 1.32 2.01
CA LEU A 133 -28.26 0.58 0.78
C LEU A 133 -29.48 -0.19 0.27
N HIS A 134 -30.22 -0.85 1.14
CA HIS A 134 -31.47 -1.51 0.77
C HIS A 134 -32.51 -0.53 0.22
N SER A 135 -32.61 0.68 0.80
CA SER A 135 -33.53 1.71 0.31
C SER A 135 -33.25 2.14 -1.14
N ILE A 136 -32.00 2.01 -1.60
CA ILE A 136 -31.58 2.29 -2.97
C ILE A 136 -31.43 1.02 -3.82
N ASN A 137 -31.92 -0.13 -3.37
CA ASN A 137 -31.81 -1.44 -4.05
C ASN A 137 -30.36 -1.85 -4.33
N ILE A 138 -29.46 -1.62 -3.38
CA ILE A 138 -28.10 -2.13 -3.38
C ILE A 138 -28.02 -3.29 -2.38
N PRO A 139 -27.60 -4.49 -2.80
CA PRO A 139 -27.54 -5.65 -1.92
C PRO A 139 -26.39 -5.55 -0.90
N THR A 140 -26.67 -5.90 0.35
CA THR A 140 -25.68 -6.19 1.38
C THR A 140 -25.86 -7.64 1.85
N PRO A 141 -24.84 -8.28 2.43
CA PRO A 141 -25.03 -9.62 3.00
C PRO A 141 -26.06 -9.56 4.15
N GLU A 142 -26.75 -10.67 4.41
CA GLU A 142 -27.66 -10.74 5.55
C GLU A 142 -26.88 -10.53 6.85
N SER A 143 -27.25 -9.51 7.64
CA SER A 143 -26.53 -9.18 8.86
C SER A 143 -27.44 -8.56 9.92
N ARG A 144 -27.05 -8.72 11.20
CA ARG A 144 -27.67 -8.03 12.34
C ARG A 144 -26.63 -7.67 13.40
N SER A 145 -26.87 -6.57 14.10
CA SER A 145 -26.06 -6.12 15.23
C SER A 145 -26.41 -6.90 16.51
N ALA A 146 -25.42 -7.13 17.36
CA ALA A 146 -25.58 -7.70 18.69
C ALA A 146 -24.74 -6.90 19.70
N GLU A 147 -25.31 -6.61 20.87
CA GLU A 147 -24.60 -5.96 21.98
C GLU A 147 -24.20 -6.98 23.06
N THR A 148 -24.80 -8.17 23.02
CA THR A 148 -24.51 -9.26 23.96
C THR A 148 -24.15 -10.55 23.25
N LEU A 149 -23.40 -11.41 23.94
CA LEU A 149 -23.04 -12.73 23.43
C LEU A 149 -24.28 -13.60 23.11
N ALA A 150 -25.32 -13.54 23.96
CA ALA A 150 -26.55 -14.30 23.77
C ALA A 150 -27.29 -13.89 22.49
N GLU A 151 -27.37 -12.59 22.21
CA GLU A 151 -27.93 -12.06 20.95
C GLU A 151 -27.11 -12.52 19.75
N ALA A 152 -25.77 -12.45 19.84
CA ALA A 152 -24.89 -12.85 18.75
C ALA A 152 -25.06 -14.33 18.39
N ILE A 153 -25.16 -15.23 19.40
CA ILE A 153 -25.41 -16.66 19.18
C ILE A 153 -26.77 -16.89 18.51
N HIS A 154 -27.81 -16.17 18.96
CA HIS A 154 -29.14 -16.26 18.36
C HIS A 154 -29.12 -15.83 16.89
N ILE A 155 -28.47 -14.70 16.59
CA ILE A 155 -28.34 -14.18 15.23
C ILE A 155 -27.53 -15.14 14.36
N GLY A 156 -26.36 -15.60 14.82
CA GLY A 156 -25.50 -16.51 14.07
C GLY A 156 -26.19 -17.84 13.74
N THR A 157 -26.98 -18.38 14.67
CA THR A 157 -27.79 -19.59 14.44
C THR A 157 -28.92 -19.32 13.44
N GLY A 158 -29.50 -18.12 13.45
CA GLY A 158 -30.56 -17.71 12.53
C GLY A 158 -30.07 -17.54 11.08
N ILE A 159 -28.90 -16.91 10.88
CA ILE A 159 -28.26 -16.74 9.57
C ILE A 159 -27.74 -18.09 9.05
N GLY A 160 -27.15 -18.89 9.94
CA GLY A 160 -26.53 -20.18 9.62
C GLY A 160 -25.02 -20.06 9.41
N PHE A 161 -24.28 -21.03 9.94
CA PHE A 161 -22.83 -21.06 9.87
C PHE A 161 -22.30 -21.55 8.50
N PRO A 162 -21.12 -21.08 8.05
CA PRO A 162 -20.25 -20.10 8.70
C PRO A 162 -20.79 -18.66 8.65
N VAL A 163 -20.48 -17.87 9.69
CA VAL A 163 -20.82 -16.45 9.79
C VAL A 163 -19.56 -15.60 9.97
N MET A 164 -19.61 -14.37 9.48
CA MET A 164 -18.63 -13.32 9.66
C MET A 164 -18.99 -12.50 10.91
N VAL A 165 -18.00 -12.23 11.76
CA VAL A 165 -18.14 -11.32 12.91
C VAL A 165 -17.29 -10.09 12.63
N ARG A 166 -17.85 -8.89 12.78
CA ARG A 166 -17.11 -7.62 12.69
C ARG A 166 -17.40 -6.75 13.91
N ALA A 167 -16.37 -6.22 14.56
CA ALA A 167 -16.55 -5.26 15.64
C ALA A 167 -17.00 -3.90 15.08
N GLY A 168 -17.98 -3.25 15.72
CA GLY A 168 -18.39 -1.89 15.37
C GLY A 168 -17.34 -0.85 15.78
N TYR A 169 -17.21 0.24 15.02
CA TYR A 169 -16.29 1.36 15.29
C TYR A 169 -14.80 0.96 15.43
N ALA A 170 -14.42 -0.20 14.90
CA ALA A 170 -13.07 -0.75 14.98
C ALA A 170 -12.23 -0.43 13.73
N LEU A 171 -10.91 -0.54 13.88
CA LEU A 171 -9.92 -0.26 12.84
C LEU A 171 -9.38 -1.55 12.23
N GLY A 172 -9.27 -1.63 10.90
CA GLY A 172 -8.58 -2.71 10.19
C GLY A 172 -9.05 -4.12 10.57
N GLY A 173 -10.36 -4.29 10.83
CA GLY A 173 -10.94 -5.55 11.28
C GLY A 173 -10.50 -6.01 12.68
N GLN A 174 -10.07 -5.10 13.56
CA GLN A 174 -9.76 -5.48 14.94
C GLN A 174 -10.99 -6.15 15.60
N GLY A 175 -10.82 -7.37 16.10
CA GLY A 175 -11.91 -8.15 16.71
C GLY A 175 -12.87 -8.79 15.72
N SER A 176 -12.60 -8.76 14.41
CA SER A 176 -13.36 -9.53 13.43
C SER A 176 -12.82 -10.96 13.27
N GLY A 177 -13.66 -11.85 12.75
CA GLY A 177 -13.29 -13.23 12.48
C GLY A 177 -14.39 -14.00 11.75
N ILE A 178 -14.05 -15.20 11.26
CA ILE A 178 -15.03 -16.12 10.66
C ILE A 178 -15.29 -17.22 11.67
N ALA A 179 -16.56 -17.38 12.06
CA ALA A 179 -17.01 -18.46 12.92
C ALA A 179 -17.69 -19.54 12.08
N ARG A 180 -17.20 -20.78 12.14
CA ARG A 180 -17.75 -21.95 11.45
C ARG A 180 -18.75 -22.73 12.30
N HIS A 181 -18.78 -22.48 13.60
CA HIS A 181 -19.69 -23.08 14.57
C HIS A 181 -19.83 -22.17 15.80
N VAL A 182 -20.73 -22.53 16.71
CA VAL A 182 -21.13 -21.70 17.86
C VAL A 182 -19.96 -21.40 18.79
N GLU A 183 -19.08 -22.37 19.05
CA GLU A 183 -17.94 -22.20 19.95
C GLU A 183 -16.91 -21.21 19.40
N GLU A 184 -16.67 -21.20 18.08
CA GLU A 184 -15.83 -20.18 17.43
C GLU A 184 -16.48 -18.79 17.52
N LEU A 185 -17.80 -18.71 17.34
CA LEU A 185 -18.56 -17.46 17.46
C LEU A 185 -18.46 -16.89 18.87
N GLU A 186 -18.63 -17.73 19.90
CA GLU A 186 -18.50 -17.33 21.30
C GLU A 186 -17.13 -16.73 21.60
N HIS A 187 -16.08 -17.37 21.10
CA HIS A 187 -14.71 -16.90 21.29
C HIS A 187 -14.48 -15.52 20.65
N ILE A 188 -14.87 -15.36 19.37
CA ILE A 188 -14.64 -14.13 18.62
C ILE A 188 -15.46 -12.97 19.21
N VAL A 189 -16.76 -13.20 19.47
CA VAL A 189 -17.67 -12.16 19.98
C VAL A 189 -17.27 -11.70 21.38
N SER A 190 -16.86 -12.61 22.27
CA SER A 190 -16.40 -12.26 23.61
C SER A 190 -15.15 -11.36 23.56
N GLY A 191 -14.24 -11.63 22.63
CA GLY A 191 -13.05 -10.79 22.42
C GLY A 191 -13.40 -9.41 21.86
N ALA A 192 -14.34 -9.34 20.92
CA ALA A 192 -14.75 -8.08 20.28
C ALA A 192 -15.53 -7.16 21.24
N LEU A 193 -16.51 -7.69 21.97
CA LEU A 193 -17.33 -6.92 22.92
C LEU A 193 -16.54 -6.44 24.16
N ALA A 194 -15.32 -6.92 24.37
CA ALA A 194 -14.44 -6.43 25.42
C ALA A 194 -13.97 -4.98 25.19
N PHE A 195 -14.02 -4.49 23.94
CA PHE A 195 -13.58 -3.13 23.59
C PHE A 195 -14.51 -2.39 22.63
N ALA A 196 -15.41 -3.09 21.92
CA ALA A 196 -16.41 -2.51 21.04
C ALA A 196 -17.81 -2.56 21.68
N PRO A 197 -18.67 -1.54 21.49
CA PRO A 197 -20.01 -1.52 22.07
C PRO A 197 -20.97 -2.53 21.41
N GLN A 198 -20.67 -2.96 20.18
CA GLN A 198 -21.49 -3.89 19.41
C GLN A 198 -20.63 -4.71 18.44
N VAL A 199 -21.17 -5.85 18.01
CA VAL A 199 -20.66 -6.65 16.89
C VAL A 199 -21.73 -6.81 15.81
N LEU A 200 -21.31 -6.89 14.56
CA LEU A 200 -22.15 -7.27 13.44
C LEU A 200 -21.92 -8.75 13.13
N ILE A 201 -22.97 -9.54 13.14
CA ILE A 201 -22.96 -10.94 12.69
C ILE A 201 -23.58 -10.99 11.30
N GLU A 202 -22.83 -11.52 10.35
CA GLU A 202 -23.11 -11.40 8.92
C GLU A 202 -22.95 -12.74 8.19
N GLN A 203 -23.74 -12.96 7.14
CA GLN A 203 -23.60 -14.08 6.23
C GLN A 203 -22.19 -14.09 5.63
N TYR A 204 -21.47 -15.20 5.79
CA TYR A 204 -20.15 -15.33 5.16
C TYR A 204 -20.27 -15.75 3.69
N LEU A 205 -19.84 -14.86 2.78
CA LEU A 205 -19.82 -15.11 1.34
C LEU A 205 -18.54 -15.86 0.93
N HIS A 206 -18.48 -17.14 1.29
CA HIS A 206 -17.31 -17.99 1.11
C HIS A 206 -16.83 -18.05 -0.35
N HIS A 207 -15.54 -17.77 -0.58
CA HIS A 207 -14.86 -17.77 -1.89
C HIS A 207 -15.40 -16.74 -2.90
N PHE A 208 -16.12 -15.71 -2.45
CA PHE A 208 -16.44 -14.58 -3.31
C PHE A 208 -15.18 -13.78 -3.61
N LYS A 209 -15.11 -13.22 -4.82
CA LYS A 209 -14.06 -12.28 -5.21
C LYS A 209 -14.24 -11.00 -4.41
N GLU A 210 -13.16 -10.42 -3.90
CA GLU A 210 -13.19 -9.13 -3.22
C GLU A 210 -12.64 -8.04 -4.16
N VAL A 211 -13.46 -7.01 -4.42
CA VAL A 211 -13.19 -5.96 -5.41
C VAL A 211 -13.42 -4.60 -4.78
N GLU A 212 -12.50 -3.67 -5.00
CA GLU A 212 -12.54 -2.32 -4.45
C GLU A 212 -12.60 -1.27 -5.55
N TYR A 213 -13.30 -0.16 -5.30
CA TYR A 213 -13.34 1.00 -6.17
C TYR A 213 -13.02 2.27 -5.39
N GLU A 214 -12.06 3.05 -5.87
CA GLU A 214 -11.81 4.41 -5.42
C GLU A 214 -12.67 5.36 -6.23
N VAL A 215 -13.57 6.08 -5.55
CA VAL A 215 -14.56 6.94 -6.19
C VAL A 215 -14.33 8.38 -5.77
N VAL A 216 -14.34 9.28 -6.75
CA VAL A 216 -14.23 10.72 -6.51
C VAL A 216 -15.50 11.40 -6.98
N ARG A 217 -16.08 12.24 -6.13
CA ARG A 217 -17.30 12.99 -6.43
C ARG A 217 -17.15 14.45 -6.02
N ASP A 218 -17.52 15.37 -6.91
CA ASP A 218 -17.54 16.81 -6.61
C ASP A 218 -18.93 17.33 -6.22
N SER A 219 -18.99 18.62 -5.87
CA SER A 219 -20.24 19.30 -5.52
C SER A 219 -21.18 19.57 -6.71
N CYS A 220 -20.69 19.38 -7.95
CA CYS A 220 -21.45 19.50 -9.19
C CYS A 220 -22.04 18.15 -9.65
N ASP A 221 -21.90 17.10 -8.84
CA ASP A 221 -22.34 15.72 -9.11
C ASP A 221 -21.60 15.00 -10.24
N ASN A 222 -20.43 15.51 -10.65
CA ASN A 222 -19.47 14.71 -11.40
C ASN A 222 -18.94 13.61 -10.47
N CYS A 223 -18.95 12.37 -10.94
CA CYS A 223 -18.60 11.20 -10.15
C CYS A 223 -17.86 10.19 -11.04
N ILE A 224 -16.62 9.88 -10.68
CA ILE A 224 -15.68 9.05 -11.45
C ILE A 224 -15.13 7.93 -10.56
N THR A 225 -14.79 6.79 -11.16
CA THR A 225 -14.06 5.70 -10.49
C THR A 225 -12.60 5.72 -10.91
N VAL A 226 -11.73 6.26 -10.05
CA VAL A 226 -10.32 6.53 -10.37
C VAL A 226 -9.49 5.26 -10.47
N CYS A 227 -9.77 4.28 -9.62
CA CYS A 227 -9.06 3.01 -9.63
C CYS A 227 -10.02 1.91 -9.22
N ASN A 228 -9.86 0.74 -9.83
CA ASN A 228 -10.49 -0.48 -9.37
C ASN A 228 -9.41 -1.52 -9.06
N MET A 229 -9.62 -2.26 -7.99
CA MET A 229 -8.64 -3.19 -7.45
C MET A 229 -9.30 -4.55 -7.23
N GLU A 230 -8.58 -5.61 -7.58
CA GLU A 230 -9.01 -6.99 -7.39
C GLU A 230 -8.09 -7.68 -6.40
N ASN A 231 -8.66 -8.26 -5.35
CA ASN A 231 -7.92 -9.02 -4.37
C ASN A 231 -7.65 -10.43 -4.93
N MET A 232 -6.39 -10.87 -4.91
CA MET A 232 -6.03 -12.24 -5.27
C MET A 232 -6.56 -13.23 -4.22
N ASP A 233 -6.43 -12.84 -2.95
CA ASP A 233 -7.03 -13.55 -1.82
C ASP A 233 -8.54 -13.30 -1.80
N PRO A 234 -9.38 -14.34 -1.68
CA PRO A 234 -10.84 -14.17 -1.68
C PRO A 234 -11.35 -13.58 -0.36
N LEU A 235 -12.64 -13.19 -0.36
CA LEU A 235 -13.31 -12.64 0.81
C LEU A 235 -13.09 -13.52 2.06
N GLY A 236 -12.72 -12.88 3.15
CA GLY A 236 -12.35 -13.51 4.41
C GLY A 236 -10.92 -13.22 4.85
N ILE A 237 -10.12 -12.62 3.97
CA ILE A 237 -8.84 -12.00 4.26
C ILE A 237 -9.00 -10.51 4.00
N HIS A 238 -8.71 -9.67 5.00
CA HIS A 238 -8.90 -8.22 4.90
C HIS A 238 -8.08 -7.67 3.73
N THR A 239 -8.59 -6.69 2.97
CA THR A 239 -7.90 -6.07 1.83
C THR A 239 -6.47 -5.61 2.14
N GLY A 240 -6.29 -4.99 3.31
CA GLY A 240 -4.99 -4.68 3.92
C GLY A 240 -4.02 -5.88 4.11
N GLU A 241 -4.51 -7.09 4.35
CA GLU A 241 -3.77 -8.36 4.44
C GLU A 241 -3.70 -9.12 3.10
N SER A 242 -4.47 -8.72 2.09
CA SER A 242 -4.54 -9.40 0.81
C SER A 242 -3.45 -8.94 -0.15
N ILE A 243 -3.07 -9.82 -1.08
CA ILE A 243 -2.39 -9.42 -2.31
C ILE A 243 -3.42 -8.78 -3.23
N VAL A 244 -3.15 -7.57 -3.73
CA VAL A 244 -4.12 -6.76 -4.47
C VAL A 244 -3.54 -6.32 -5.81
N ILE A 245 -4.35 -6.39 -6.87
CA ILE A 245 -3.96 -6.07 -8.23
C ILE A 245 -4.76 -4.87 -8.74
N ALA A 246 -4.09 -3.94 -9.43
CA ALA A 246 -4.73 -2.86 -10.18
C ALA A 246 -4.22 -2.83 -11.63
N PRO A 247 -5.11 -2.68 -12.64
CA PRO A 247 -6.57 -2.76 -12.54
C PRO A 247 -7.07 -4.20 -12.27
N SER A 248 -8.38 -4.41 -12.10
CA SER A 248 -8.94 -5.79 -12.02
C SER A 248 -8.64 -6.62 -13.28
N GLN A 249 -8.43 -7.92 -13.13
CA GLN A 249 -8.01 -8.82 -14.20
C GLN A 249 -9.09 -9.80 -14.65
N THR A 250 -9.97 -10.24 -13.74
CA THR A 250 -10.88 -11.35 -13.99
C THR A 250 -12.35 -10.91 -14.10
N LEU A 251 -12.60 -9.61 -14.10
CA LEU A 251 -13.93 -9.05 -14.33
C LEU A 251 -14.21 -8.94 -15.83
N SER A 252 -15.35 -9.49 -16.25
CA SER A 252 -15.97 -9.15 -17.52
C SER A 252 -16.42 -7.68 -17.52
N ASN A 253 -16.58 -7.11 -18.71
CA ASN A 253 -17.09 -5.76 -18.87
C ASN A 253 -18.47 -5.54 -18.20
N ALA A 254 -19.31 -6.58 -18.17
CA ALA A 254 -20.61 -6.54 -17.52
C ALA A 254 -20.47 -6.45 -15.99
N GLU A 255 -19.59 -7.25 -15.39
CA GLU A 255 -19.29 -7.20 -13.96
C GLU A 255 -18.67 -5.84 -13.58
N TYR A 256 -17.66 -5.40 -14.32
CA TYR A 256 -17.00 -4.11 -14.13
C TYR A 256 -18.01 -2.96 -14.13
N HIS A 257 -18.84 -2.83 -15.17
CA HIS A 257 -19.80 -1.73 -15.23
C HIS A 257 -20.95 -1.86 -14.22
N THR A 258 -21.31 -3.08 -13.81
CA THR A 258 -22.29 -3.30 -12.74
C THR A 258 -21.76 -2.75 -11.42
N LEU A 259 -20.53 -3.11 -11.04
CA LEU A 259 -19.90 -2.64 -9.81
C LEU A 259 -19.60 -1.14 -9.87
N ARG A 260 -19.05 -0.63 -10.98
CA ARG A 260 -18.84 0.82 -11.21
C ARG A 260 -20.13 1.63 -11.04
N THR A 261 -21.23 1.16 -11.64
CA THR A 261 -22.54 1.82 -11.54
C THR A 261 -23.06 1.80 -10.11
N ALA A 262 -22.91 0.67 -9.41
CA ALA A 262 -23.26 0.55 -8.00
C ALA A 262 -22.43 1.53 -7.14
N SER A 263 -21.12 1.60 -7.31
CA SER A 263 -20.24 2.54 -6.60
C SER A 263 -20.71 3.98 -6.77
N ILE A 264 -20.93 4.44 -8.00
CA ILE A 264 -21.40 5.81 -8.28
C ILE A 264 -22.75 6.07 -7.62
N LYS A 265 -23.68 5.11 -7.68
CA LYS A 265 -25.02 5.23 -7.09
C LYS A 265 -24.95 5.35 -5.56
N ILE A 266 -24.12 4.52 -4.93
CA ILE A 266 -23.89 4.52 -3.47
C ILE A 266 -23.33 5.88 -3.04
N VAL A 267 -22.24 6.32 -3.66
CA VAL A 267 -21.55 7.57 -3.32
C VAL A 267 -22.45 8.79 -3.49
N ARG A 268 -23.24 8.83 -4.58
CA ARG A 268 -24.27 9.86 -4.77
C ARG A 268 -25.33 9.85 -3.68
N SER A 269 -25.84 8.68 -3.32
CA SER A 269 -26.90 8.56 -2.31
C SER A 269 -26.45 9.01 -0.91
N LEU A 270 -25.16 8.88 -0.61
CA LEU A 270 -24.54 9.32 0.64
C LEU A 270 -24.22 10.82 0.64
N GLY A 271 -24.21 11.47 -0.54
CA GLY A 271 -23.85 12.88 -0.65
C GLY A 271 -22.37 13.16 -0.39
N ILE A 272 -21.50 12.17 -0.61
CA ILE A 272 -20.04 12.31 -0.44
C ILE A 272 -19.50 13.38 -1.40
N VAL A 273 -18.60 14.22 -0.90
CA VAL A 273 -17.86 15.22 -1.69
C VAL A 273 -16.39 15.12 -1.32
N GLY A 274 -15.56 14.77 -2.30
CA GLY A 274 -14.20 14.33 -2.09
C GLY A 274 -14.01 12.92 -2.63
N GLU A 275 -13.40 12.06 -1.82
CA GLU A 275 -13.03 10.69 -2.20
C GLU A 275 -13.58 9.69 -1.17
N CYS A 276 -13.86 8.48 -1.65
CA CYS A 276 -14.16 7.32 -0.82
C CYS A 276 -13.84 5.99 -1.52
N ASN A 277 -13.60 4.96 -0.70
CA ASN A 277 -13.42 3.58 -1.13
C ASN A 277 -14.75 2.79 -0.96
N VAL A 278 -15.12 2.00 -1.97
CA VAL A 278 -16.29 1.09 -1.95
C VAL A 278 -15.82 -0.35 -2.15
N GLN A 279 -16.21 -1.25 -1.27
CA GLN A 279 -15.81 -2.66 -1.31
C GLN A 279 -16.98 -3.59 -1.65
N PHE A 280 -16.71 -4.56 -2.51
CA PHE A 280 -17.69 -5.54 -3.00
C PHE A 280 -17.20 -6.97 -2.81
N ALA A 281 -18.13 -7.86 -2.52
CA ALA A 281 -17.99 -9.28 -2.74
C ALA A 281 -18.76 -9.66 -4.01
N LEU A 282 -18.10 -10.25 -4.99
CA LEU A 282 -18.69 -10.71 -6.26
C LEU A 282 -18.66 -12.24 -6.32
N ASP A 283 -19.79 -12.85 -6.65
CA ASP A 283 -19.88 -14.30 -6.88
C ASP A 283 -19.04 -14.67 -8.12
N PRO A 284 -18.06 -15.59 -8.02
CA PRO A 284 -17.24 -15.98 -9.17
C PRO A 284 -18.01 -16.70 -10.28
N LYS A 285 -19.28 -17.08 -10.06
CA LYS A 285 -20.11 -17.84 -11.01
C LYS A 285 -21.28 -17.05 -11.57
N THR A 286 -21.66 -15.94 -10.96
CA THR A 286 -22.86 -15.17 -11.32
C THR A 286 -22.60 -13.67 -11.21
N LEU A 287 -23.53 -12.84 -11.69
CA LEU A 287 -23.45 -11.38 -11.51
C LEU A 287 -23.91 -10.92 -10.12
N ALA A 288 -24.18 -11.85 -9.19
CA ALA A 288 -24.56 -11.51 -7.83
C ALA A 288 -23.38 -10.86 -7.11
N TYR A 289 -23.61 -9.66 -6.58
CA TYR A 289 -22.64 -8.95 -5.77
C TYR A 289 -23.28 -8.47 -4.48
N TYR A 290 -22.46 -8.16 -3.50
CA TYR A 290 -22.86 -7.57 -2.24
C TYR A 290 -21.89 -6.46 -1.87
N VAL A 291 -22.40 -5.34 -1.39
CA VAL A 291 -21.56 -4.28 -0.82
C VAL A 291 -21.15 -4.66 0.58
N ILE A 292 -19.85 -4.62 0.82
CA ILE A 292 -19.24 -4.96 2.10
C ILE A 292 -19.15 -3.72 2.98
N GLU A 293 -18.56 -2.64 2.44
CA GLU A 293 -18.46 -1.37 3.15
C GLU A 293 -18.14 -0.19 2.23
N VAL A 294 -18.32 1.02 2.77
CA VAL A 294 -17.84 2.26 2.17
C VAL A 294 -17.04 3.02 3.22
N ASN A 295 -15.81 3.37 2.87
CA ASN A 295 -14.97 4.22 3.68
C ASN A 295 -15.08 5.66 3.14
N ALA A 296 -15.85 6.53 3.80
CA ALA A 296 -16.13 7.91 3.36
C ALA A 296 -14.97 8.90 3.63
N ARG A 297 -13.74 8.44 3.38
CA ARG A 297 -12.48 9.13 3.63
C ARG A 297 -11.37 8.51 2.79
N LEU A 298 -10.22 9.20 2.76
CA LEU A 298 -8.98 8.62 2.26
C LEU A 298 -8.65 7.35 3.05
N SER A 299 -8.02 6.41 2.37
CA SER A 299 -7.67 5.10 2.89
C SER A 299 -6.29 4.66 2.41
N ARG A 300 -5.84 3.50 2.89
CA ARG A 300 -4.66 2.83 2.35
C ARG A 300 -4.85 2.47 0.88
N SER A 301 -6.03 1.97 0.51
CA SER A 301 -6.42 1.70 -0.87
C SER A 301 -6.36 2.96 -1.73
N SER A 302 -6.71 4.14 -1.18
CA SER A 302 -6.62 5.43 -1.88
C SER A 302 -5.17 5.87 -2.10
N ALA A 303 -4.27 5.63 -1.12
CA ALA A 303 -2.85 5.86 -1.33
C ALA A 303 -2.29 4.93 -2.42
N LEU A 304 -2.57 3.63 -2.32
CA LEU A 304 -2.20 2.64 -3.33
C LEU A 304 -2.70 3.02 -4.73
N ALA A 305 -3.97 3.37 -4.87
CA ALA A 305 -4.57 3.81 -6.12
C ALA A 305 -3.94 5.08 -6.69
N SER A 306 -3.58 6.04 -5.82
CA SER A 306 -2.89 7.25 -6.27
C SER A 306 -1.53 6.92 -6.89
N LYS A 307 -0.79 5.99 -6.29
CA LYS A 307 0.50 5.52 -6.81
C LYS A 307 0.32 4.64 -8.04
N ALA A 308 -0.70 3.78 -8.07
CA ALA A 308 -0.97 2.92 -9.21
C ALA A 308 -1.33 3.73 -10.47
N THR A 309 -2.15 4.76 -10.32
CA THR A 309 -2.73 5.53 -11.44
C THR A 309 -1.98 6.82 -11.77
N GLY A 310 -1.14 7.32 -10.86
CA GLY A 310 -0.60 8.69 -10.92
C GLY A 310 -1.62 9.79 -10.58
N TYR A 311 -2.88 9.43 -10.31
CA TYR A 311 -3.94 10.39 -9.98
C TYR A 311 -3.89 10.77 -8.48
N PRO A 312 -3.62 12.04 -8.10
CA PRO A 312 -3.39 12.41 -6.71
C PRO A 312 -4.71 12.57 -5.93
N LEU A 313 -5.31 11.46 -5.49
CA LEU A 313 -6.65 11.41 -4.88
C LEU A 313 -6.81 12.37 -3.71
N ALA A 314 -5.87 12.39 -2.76
CA ALA A 314 -5.94 13.27 -1.58
C ALA A 314 -5.87 14.76 -1.94
N TYR A 315 -5.02 15.13 -2.90
CA TYR A 315 -4.93 16.51 -3.39
C TYR A 315 -6.23 16.96 -4.04
N VAL A 316 -6.79 16.12 -4.92
CA VAL A 316 -8.06 16.41 -5.59
C VAL A 316 -9.18 16.50 -4.57
N ALA A 317 -9.31 15.54 -3.66
CA ALA A 317 -10.32 15.54 -2.60
C ALA A 317 -10.26 16.81 -1.75
N ALA A 318 -9.07 17.31 -1.42
CA ALA A 318 -8.90 18.55 -0.68
C ALA A 318 -9.38 19.78 -1.48
N LYS A 319 -9.11 19.85 -2.79
CA LYS A 319 -9.66 20.92 -3.64
C LYS A 319 -11.18 20.82 -3.77
N LEU A 320 -11.74 19.62 -3.92
CA LEU A 320 -13.20 19.42 -3.96
C LEU A 320 -13.87 19.85 -2.65
N ALA A 321 -13.22 19.60 -1.50
CA ALA A 321 -13.68 20.06 -0.20
C ALA A 321 -13.74 21.59 -0.06
N LEU A 322 -12.99 22.32 -0.88
CA LEU A 322 -13.03 23.79 -1.00
C LEU A 322 -14.07 24.29 -2.01
N GLY A 323 -14.80 23.39 -2.67
CA GLY A 323 -15.88 23.73 -3.61
C GLY A 323 -15.49 23.76 -5.08
N TYR A 324 -14.27 23.38 -5.45
CA TYR A 324 -13.89 23.19 -6.84
C TYR A 324 -14.68 22.02 -7.47
N GLY A 325 -14.98 22.12 -8.77
CA GLY A 325 -15.44 20.98 -9.57
C GLY A 325 -14.26 20.21 -10.17
N LEU A 326 -14.46 18.93 -10.48
CA LEU A 326 -13.45 18.08 -11.15
C LEU A 326 -13.04 18.67 -12.52
N THR A 327 -13.95 19.36 -13.18
CA THR A 327 -13.73 20.05 -14.46
C THR A 327 -12.87 21.31 -14.34
N ASP A 328 -12.78 21.89 -13.14
CA ASP A 328 -11.99 23.11 -12.88
C ASP A 328 -10.51 22.77 -12.69
N LEU A 329 -10.24 21.59 -12.12
CA LEU A 329 -8.90 21.14 -11.75
C LEU A 329 -8.14 20.60 -12.98
N SER A 330 -6.89 21.04 -13.15
CA SER A 330 -5.98 20.46 -14.14
C SER A 330 -5.44 19.12 -13.66
N ASN A 331 -5.29 18.17 -14.58
CA ASN A 331 -4.49 16.97 -14.32
C ASN A 331 -3.01 17.38 -14.26
N LYS A 332 -2.39 17.28 -13.08
CA LYS A 332 -0.98 17.66 -12.86
C LYS A 332 0.02 16.74 -13.55
N VAL A 333 -0.36 15.52 -13.92
CA VAL A 333 0.50 14.55 -14.60
C VAL A 333 0.68 14.94 -16.06
N THR A 334 -0.42 15.16 -16.79
CA THR A 334 -0.35 15.52 -18.22
C THR A 334 -0.23 17.01 -18.48
N GLY A 335 -0.72 17.87 -17.58
CA GLY A 335 -0.75 19.32 -17.73
C GLY A 335 -1.72 19.85 -18.81
N VAL A 336 -2.28 18.97 -19.65
CA VAL A 336 -3.13 19.32 -20.80
C VAL A 336 -4.57 18.81 -20.68
N THR A 337 -4.86 17.95 -19.70
CA THR A 337 -6.22 17.45 -19.41
C THR A 337 -6.74 17.97 -18.05
N ARG A 338 -8.01 17.68 -17.75
CA ARG A 338 -8.65 18.01 -16.47
C ARG A 338 -8.64 16.80 -15.53
N ALA A 339 -8.96 17.00 -14.26
CA ALA A 339 -9.08 15.92 -13.28
C ALA A 339 -10.36 15.06 -13.48
N CYS A 340 -11.33 15.51 -14.28
CA CYS A 340 -12.59 14.79 -14.51
C CYS A 340 -12.46 13.65 -15.55
N PHE A 341 -11.76 12.57 -15.22
CA PHE A 341 -11.61 11.38 -16.07
C PHE A 341 -11.34 10.12 -15.22
N GLU A 342 -11.45 8.94 -15.83
CA GLU A 342 -11.06 7.68 -15.21
C GLU A 342 -9.72 7.24 -15.82
N PRO A 343 -8.65 7.09 -15.01
CA PRO A 343 -7.35 6.64 -15.49
C PRO A 343 -7.37 5.33 -16.26
N SER A 344 -6.47 5.21 -17.23
CA SER A 344 -6.18 3.98 -17.98
C SER A 344 -4.72 3.59 -17.78
N LEU A 345 -4.47 2.33 -17.46
CA LEU A 345 -3.14 1.80 -17.16
C LEU A 345 -2.75 0.79 -18.24
N ASP A 346 -1.59 0.97 -18.86
CA ASP A 346 -0.98 0.02 -19.81
C ASP A 346 0.08 -0.89 -19.14
N TYR A 347 -0.04 -1.01 -17.82
CA TYR A 347 0.75 -1.83 -16.92
C TYR A 347 -0.14 -2.39 -15.80
N LEU A 348 0.44 -3.29 -15.02
CA LEU A 348 -0.14 -3.95 -13.87
C LEU A 348 0.60 -3.55 -12.61
N VAL A 349 -0.17 -3.37 -11.55
CA VAL A 349 0.32 -3.09 -10.22
C VAL A 349 -0.06 -4.24 -9.31
N VAL A 350 0.89 -4.73 -8.51
CA VAL A 350 0.67 -5.77 -7.50
C VAL A 350 1.14 -5.24 -6.15
N LYS A 351 0.21 -5.09 -5.22
CA LYS A 351 0.49 -4.81 -3.82
C LYS A 351 0.63 -6.12 -3.04
N ILE A 352 1.67 -6.20 -2.20
CA ILE A 352 1.84 -7.29 -1.24
C ILE A 352 2.04 -6.69 0.16
N PRO A 353 1.28 -7.13 1.18
CA PRO A 353 1.51 -6.69 2.56
C PRO A 353 2.85 -7.19 3.11
N ARG A 354 3.37 -6.49 4.11
CA ARG A 354 4.58 -6.84 4.85
C ARG A 354 4.22 -7.23 6.28
N TRP A 355 4.70 -8.39 6.74
CA TRP A 355 4.41 -8.94 8.08
C TRP A 355 5.65 -9.19 8.93
N ASP A 356 5.65 -8.76 10.18
CA ASP A 356 6.77 -8.99 11.12
C ASP A 356 6.39 -9.97 12.25
N LEU A 357 5.56 -10.98 11.95
CA LEU A 357 5.02 -11.92 12.93
C LEU A 357 6.10 -12.71 13.67
N GLU A 358 7.24 -13.00 13.03
CA GLU A 358 8.37 -13.71 13.64
C GLU A 358 8.97 -12.98 14.86
N LYS A 359 8.74 -11.67 15.00
CA LYS A 359 9.17 -10.91 16.19
C LYS A 359 8.32 -11.20 17.43
N PHE A 360 7.16 -11.83 17.27
CA PHE A 360 6.20 -12.09 18.35
C PHE A 360 6.11 -13.59 18.64
N LYS A 361 6.77 -14.06 19.70
CA LYS A 361 6.73 -15.47 20.09
C LYS A 361 5.31 -15.91 20.46
N GLY A 362 4.85 -17.02 19.86
CA GLY A 362 3.53 -17.59 20.13
C GLY A 362 2.37 -16.82 19.52
N VAL A 363 2.64 -15.86 18.61
CA VAL A 363 1.58 -15.19 17.86
C VAL A 363 0.96 -16.17 16.85
N ASP A 364 -0.35 -16.05 16.64
CA ASP A 364 -1.03 -16.73 15.55
C ASP A 364 -0.63 -16.09 14.20
N GLU A 365 -0.05 -16.90 13.31
CA GLU A 365 0.40 -16.49 11.98
C GLU A 365 -0.74 -16.43 10.94
N THR A 366 -1.94 -16.89 11.30
CA THR A 366 -3.10 -16.89 10.40
C THR A 366 -3.45 -15.46 10.01
N ILE A 367 -3.63 -15.20 8.72
CA ILE A 367 -4.20 -13.94 8.23
C ILE A 367 -5.67 -14.14 7.91
N GLY A 368 -6.46 -13.10 8.11
CA GLY A 368 -7.90 -13.15 7.96
C GLY A 368 -8.47 -11.74 7.98
N THR A 369 -9.63 -11.56 8.60
CA THR A 369 -10.37 -10.30 8.56
C THR A 369 -9.77 -9.21 9.45
N GLY A 370 -9.00 -9.58 10.48
CA GLY A 370 -8.23 -8.63 11.29
C GLY A 370 -6.82 -8.45 10.77
N MET A 371 -6.41 -7.20 10.54
CA MET A 371 -5.09 -6.87 10.02
C MET A 371 -3.97 -7.17 11.02
N LYS A 372 -2.86 -7.69 10.48
CA LYS A 372 -1.60 -8.00 11.18
C LYS A 372 -0.36 -7.47 10.44
N SER A 373 -0.52 -7.07 9.18
CA SER A 373 0.52 -6.44 8.36
C SER A 373 0.95 -5.09 8.93
N VAL A 374 2.26 -4.82 8.84
CA VAL A 374 2.93 -3.63 9.40
C VAL A 374 3.33 -2.61 8.34
N GLY A 375 3.10 -2.93 7.07
CA GLY A 375 3.38 -2.10 5.90
C GLY A 375 3.05 -2.86 4.62
N GLU A 376 3.46 -2.33 3.48
CA GLU A 376 3.20 -2.94 2.17
C GLU A 376 4.23 -2.49 1.13
N VAL A 377 4.25 -3.22 0.01
CA VAL A 377 5.05 -2.92 -1.18
C VAL A 377 4.16 -2.93 -2.41
N MET A 378 4.60 -2.24 -3.46
CA MET A 378 3.88 -2.19 -4.73
C MET A 378 4.83 -2.44 -5.92
N GLY A 379 4.65 -3.56 -6.60
CA GLY A 379 5.40 -3.89 -7.82
C GLY A 379 4.66 -3.42 -9.08
N ILE A 380 5.38 -2.83 -10.03
CA ILE A 380 4.83 -2.38 -11.33
C ILE A 380 5.51 -3.16 -12.47
N GLY A 381 4.73 -3.71 -13.39
CA GLY A 381 5.21 -4.44 -14.56
C GLY A 381 4.16 -4.50 -15.65
N ARG A 382 4.54 -4.82 -16.89
CA ARG A 382 3.57 -4.93 -18.00
C ARG A 382 2.94 -6.32 -18.13
N THR A 383 3.33 -7.23 -17.25
CA THR A 383 2.73 -8.55 -17.05
C THR A 383 2.52 -8.78 -15.57
N PHE A 384 1.58 -9.65 -15.21
CA PHE A 384 1.35 -10.01 -13.81
C PHE A 384 2.61 -10.60 -13.18
N GLU A 385 3.28 -11.49 -13.89
CA GLU A 385 4.48 -12.17 -13.42
C GLU A 385 5.61 -11.17 -13.14
N GLU A 386 5.80 -10.19 -14.02
CA GLU A 386 6.77 -9.13 -13.80
C GLU A 386 6.46 -8.33 -12.54
N ALA A 387 5.24 -7.83 -12.41
CA ALA A 387 4.82 -7.02 -11.26
C ALA A 387 4.86 -7.83 -9.95
N PHE A 388 4.37 -9.07 -9.97
CA PHE A 388 4.29 -9.95 -8.81
C PHE A 388 5.67 -10.38 -8.30
N GLN A 389 6.59 -10.77 -9.19
CA GLN A 389 7.95 -11.14 -8.77
C GLN A 389 8.75 -9.94 -8.25
N LYS A 390 8.57 -8.75 -8.83
CA LYS A 390 9.13 -7.51 -8.27
C LYS A 390 8.60 -7.24 -6.87
N ALA A 391 7.28 -7.30 -6.67
CA ALA A 391 6.65 -7.06 -5.38
C ALA A 391 7.19 -8.03 -4.31
N ILE A 392 7.40 -9.31 -4.64
CA ILE A 392 8.01 -10.27 -3.71
C ILE A 392 9.42 -9.84 -3.29
N ARG A 393 10.26 -9.42 -4.22
CA ARG A 393 11.62 -8.92 -3.92
C ARG A 393 11.62 -7.62 -3.12
N MET A 394 10.60 -6.78 -3.34
CA MET A 394 10.44 -5.52 -2.60
C MET A 394 10.18 -5.71 -1.11
N LEU A 395 9.72 -6.89 -0.65
CA LEU A 395 9.46 -7.18 0.76
C LEU A 395 10.71 -7.07 1.66
N ASP A 396 11.92 -7.06 1.06
CA ASP A 396 13.21 -7.03 1.74
C ASP A 396 13.37 -8.17 2.76
N LEU A 397 13.02 -9.39 2.29
CA LEU A 397 13.07 -10.65 3.02
C LEU A 397 14.05 -11.68 2.41
N ASP A 398 14.89 -11.25 1.46
CA ASP A 398 15.82 -12.11 0.70
C ASP A 398 15.15 -13.24 -0.13
N PHE A 399 13.88 -13.02 -0.51
CA PHE A 399 13.16 -13.86 -1.46
C PHE A 399 13.34 -13.32 -2.88
N GLU A 400 13.62 -14.20 -3.84
CA GLU A 400 13.92 -13.78 -5.23
C GLU A 400 12.73 -13.88 -6.18
N GLY A 401 11.65 -14.53 -5.74
CA GLY A 401 10.42 -14.78 -6.51
C GLY A 401 9.50 -15.77 -5.78
N VAL A 402 8.32 -16.03 -6.34
CA VAL A 402 7.27 -16.86 -5.68
C VAL A 402 7.69 -18.31 -5.45
N ALA A 403 8.61 -18.83 -6.26
CA ALA A 403 9.14 -20.20 -6.12
C ALA A 403 10.34 -20.28 -5.17
N SER A 404 10.59 -19.26 -4.33
CA SER A 404 11.62 -19.30 -3.30
C SER A 404 11.22 -20.27 -2.18
N ASP A 405 12.06 -21.27 -1.92
CA ASP A 405 11.89 -22.25 -0.85
C ASP A 405 12.45 -21.77 0.50
N LYS A 406 13.32 -20.75 0.51
CA LYS A 406 13.94 -20.12 1.69
C LYS A 406 12.95 -19.62 2.76
N VAL A 407 11.67 -19.47 2.40
CA VAL A 407 10.60 -19.04 3.32
C VAL A 407 10.19 -20.13 4.32
N PHE A 408 10.49 -21.39 4.02
CA PHE A 408 10.17 -22.55 4.87
C PHE A 408 11.40 -22.99 5.65
N ALA A 409 11.22 -23.55 6.85
CA ALA A 409 12.37 -23.97 7.63
C ALA A 409 13.06 -25.19 6.97
N PRO A 410 14.40 -25.29 7.04
CA PRO A 410 15.13 -26.41 6.47
C PRO A 410 14.62 -27.75 7.04
N GLY A 411 14.27 -28.69 6.15
CA GLY A 411 13.82 -30.02 6.52
C GLY A 411 12.34 -30.15 6.90
N GLU A 412 11.55 -29.08 6.78
CA GLU A 412 10.07 -29.19 6.85
C GLU A 412 9.55 -30.12 5.73
N ASN A 413 8.56 -30.95 6.06
CA ASN A 413 7.94 -31.85 5.09
C ASN A 413 7.06 -31.04 4.12
N VAL A 414 7.33 -31.16 2.82
CA VAL A 414 6.59 -30.46 1.76
C VAL A 414 5.08 -30.73 1.81
N ALA A 415 4.66 -31.97 2.08
CA ALA A 415 3.23 -32.30 2.15
C ALA A 415 2.55 -31.59 3.33
N ASP A 416 3.26 -31.43 4.45
CA ASP A 416 2.77 -30.71 5.63
C ASP A 416 2.71 -29.19 5.36
N ILE A 417 3.72 -28.63 4.68
CA ILE A 417 3.72 -27.23 4.24
C ILE A 417 2.49 -26.95 3.38
N ILE A 418 2.29 -27.75 2.33
CA ILE A 418 1.16 -27.62 1.41
C ILE A 418 -0.16 -27.74 2.17
N THR A 419 -0.32 -28.77 3.00
CA THR A 419 -1.56 -29.01 3.73
C THR A 419 -1.85 -27.89 4.72
N LYS A 420 -0.84 -27.38 5.42
CA LYS A 420 -1.01 -26.30 6.39
C LYS A 420 -1.37 -24.98 5.70
N TYR A 421 -0.55 -24.53 4.76
CA TYR A 421 -0.62 -23.15 4.25
C TYR A 421 -1.60 -22.95 3.09
N LEU A 422 -2.10 -24.02 2.43
CA LEU A 422 -3.19 -23.87 1.46
C LEU A 422 -4.55 -23.62 2.16
N TYR A 423 -4.80 -24.34 3.26
CA TYR A 423 -6.08 -24.27 4.00
C TYR A 423 -6.11 -23.13 5.02
N ILE A 424 -4.96 -22.78 5.60
CA ILE A 424 -4.83 -21.70 6.57
C ILE A 424 -4.05 -20.58 5.90
N PRO A 425 -4.70 -19.46 5.54
CA PRO A 425 -3.99 -18.31 4.99
C PRO A 425 -2.95 -17.81 6.00
N THR A 426 -1.72 -17.65 5.55
CA THR A 426 -0.62 -17.02 6.31
C THR A 426 0.22 -16.18 5.34
N PRO A 427 1.19 -15.37 5.82
CA PRO A 427 2.14 -14.68 4.95
C PRO A 427 2.91 -15.61 4.00
N LYS A 428 2.98 -16.91 4.31
CA LYS A 428 3.69 -17.93 3.52
C LYS A 428 2.82 -18.55 2.40
N ARG A 429 1.52 -18.24 2.36
CA ARG A 429 0.55 -18.86 1.44
C ARG A 429 0.99 -18.75 -0.02
N MET A 430 1.42 -17.57 -0.47
CA MET A 430 1.81 -17.35 -1.87
C MET A 430 2.93 -18.28 -2.34
N PHE A 431 3.89 -18.58 -1.46
CA PHE A 431 4.99 -19.53 -1.73
C PHE A 431 4.52 -20.98 -1.66
N ALA A 432 3.58 -21.29 -0.76
CA ALA A 432 2.97 -22.61 -0.69
C ALA A 432 2.15 -22.94 -1.94
N LEU A 433 1.54 -21.95 -2.61
CA LEU A 433 0.87 -22.12 -3.91
C LEU A 433 1.89 -22.61 -4.96
N ALA A 434 3.01 -21.91 -5.10
CA ALA A 434 4.06 -22.29 -6.05
C ALA A 434 4.65 -23.67 -5.72
N MET A 435 4.91 -23.95 -4.44
CA MET A 435 5.38 -25.26 -3.97
C MET A 435 4.36 -26.38 -4.27
N ALA A 436 3.06 -26.15 -4.08
CA ALA A 436 2.03 -27.10 -4.45
C ALA A 436 2.05 -27.43 -5.95
N MET A 437 2.22 -26.41 -6.79
CA MET A 437 2.30 -26.58 -8.25
C MET A 437 3.58 -27.33 -8.68
N LEU A 438 4.73 -27.03 -8.05
CA LEU A 438 5.99 -27.76 -8.24
C LEU A 438 5.82 -29.26 -7.93
N HIS A 439 5.00 -29.60 -6.94
CA HIS A 439 4.69 -30.97 -6.51
C HIS A 439 3.38 -31.51 -7.13
N THR A 440 3.10 -31.10 -8.38
CA THR A 440 2.04 -31.64 -9.26
C THR A 440 0.60 -31.51 -8.78
N ILE A 441 0.34 -30.64 -7.79
CA ILE A 441 -1.03 -30.28 -7.43
C ILE A 441 -1.62 -29.35 -8.51
N THR A 442 -2.78 -29.70 -9.02
CA THR A 442 -3.41 -28.94 -10.12
C THR A 442 -3.98 -27.61 -9.64
N VAL A 443 -4.08 -26.66 -10.58
CA VAL A 443 -4.65 -25.32 -10.33
C VAL A 443 -6.08 -25.44 -9.81
N GLU A 444 -6.88 -26.36 -10.34
CA GLU A 444 -8.28 -26.54 -9.95
C GLU A 444 -8.40 -27.00 -8.50
N LYS A 445 -7.50 -27.89 -8.05
CA LYS A 445 -7.46 -28.35 -6.67
C LYS A 445 -7.05 -27.22 -5.72
N ILE A 446 -6.06 -26.41 -6.11
CA ILE A 446 -5.64 -25.24 -5.34
C ILE A 446 -6.77 -24.22 -5.27
N ALA A 447 -7.43 -23.90 -6.38
CA ALA A 447 -8.56 -22.97 -6.44
C ALA A 447 -9.72 -23.45 -5.55
N ALA A 448 -10.05 -24.74 -5.59
CA ALA A 448 -11.11 -25.33 -4.77
C ALA A 448 -10.82 -25.23 -3.26
N ILE A 449 -9.55 -25.31 -2.85
CA ILE A 449 -9.14 -25.17 -1.44
C ILE A 449 -9.08 -23.70 -1.03
N THR A 450 -8.52 -22.86 -1.89
CA THR A 450 -8.08 -21.52 -1.51
C THR A 450 -9.08 -20.42 -1.81
N GLY A 451 -9.97 -20.65 -2.77
CA GLY A 451 -10.87 -19.65 -3.36
C GLY A 451 -10.20 -18.64 -4.28
N ILE A 452 -8.88 -18.72 -4.49
CA ILE A 452 -8.13 -17.83 -5.39
C ILE A 452 -8.56 -18.11 -6.84
N ASP A 453 -8.81 -17.05 -7.61
CA ASP A 453 -9.24 -17.18 -9.01
C ASP A 453 -8.20 -17.98 -9.83
N PRO A 454 -8.63 -18.96 -10.65
CA PRO A 454 -7.74 -19.75 -11.49
C PRO A 454 -6.81 -18.94 -12.37
N TRP A 455 -7.20 -17.73 -12.81
CA TRP A 455 -6.35 -16.86 -13.61
C TRP A 455 -5.02 -16.56 -12.89
N PHE A 456 -5.08 -16.10 -11.63
CA PHE A 456 -3.87 -15.80 -10.84
C PHE A 456 -3.03 -17.06 -10.63
N LEU A 457 -3.67 -18.18 -10.32
CA LEU A 457 -3.00 -19.47 -10.13
C LEU A 457 -2.29 -19.96 -11.40
N HIS A 458 -2.89 -19.78 -12.57
CA HIS A 458 -2.25 -20.09 -13.85
C HIS A 458 -1.04 -19.17 -14.12
N ARG A 459 -1.09 -17.89 -13.74
CA ARG A 459 0.08 -17.01 -13.85
C ARG A 459 1.22 -17.42 -12.91
N ILE A 460 0.91 -17.82 -11.68
CA ILE A 460 1.90 -18.36 -10.74
C ILE A 460 2.48 -19.68 -11.28
N LYS A 461 1.63 -20.56 -11.81
CA LYS A 461 2.06 -21.80 -12.44
C LYS A 461 3.00 -21.53 -13.62
N HIS A 462 2.73 -20.52 -14.43
CA HIS A 462 3.60 -20.14 -15.54
C HIS A 462 5.01 -19.76 -15.07
N ILE A 463 5.14 -19.03 -13.95
CA ILE A 463 6.45 -18.75 -13.33
C ILE A 463 7.16 -20.06 -12.95
N VAL A 464 6.44 -20.95 -12.26
CA VAL A 464 6.96 -22.26 -11.82
C VAL A 464 7.42 -23.11 -13.02
N ASP A 465 6.62 -23.19 -14.06
CA ASP A 465 6.92 -23.96 -15.27
C ASP A 465 8.19 -23.44 -15.94
N VAL A 466 8.34 -22.12 -16.06
CA VAL A 466 9.52 -21.49 -16.68
C VAL A 466 10.79 -21.72 -15.85
N GLU A 467 10.69 -21.73 -14.53
CA GLU A 467 11.82 -22.12 -13.68
C GLU A 467 12.21 -23.59 -13.87
N GLN A 468 11.23 -24.50 -13.93
CA GLN A 468 11.48 -25.93 -14.17
C GLN A 468 12.09 -26.16 -15.55
N GLU A 469 11.58 -25.48 -16.59
CA GLU A 469 12.15 -25.50 -17.93
C GLU A 469 13.61 -25.04 -17.94
N LEU A 470 13.93 -23.93 -17.26
CA LEU A 470 15.30 -23.43 -17.17
C LEU A 470 16.23 -24.40 -16.44
N GLN A 471 15.75 -25.10 -15.41
CA GLN A 471 16.55 -26.12 -14.72
C GLN A 471 16.77 -27.38 -15.57
N ALA A 472 15.79 -27.72 -16.42
CA ALA A 472 15.90 -28.85 -17.34
C ALA A 472 16.82 -28.53 -18.54
N ASP A 473 16.76 -27.30 -19.04
CA ASP A 473 17.60 -26.79 -20.12
C ASP A 473 18.21 -25.44 -19.74
N LEU A 474 19.51 -25.46 -19.43
CA LEU A 474 20.29 -24.31 -18.96
C LEU A 474 20.59 -23.28 -20.08
N ASP A 475 19.70 -23.13 -21.06
CA ASP A 475 19.83 -22.17 -22.14
C ASP A 475 19.79 -20.73 -21.61
N LEU A 476 20.90 -20.03 -21.81
CA LEU A 476 21.09 -18.62 -21.49
C LEU A 476 21.39 -17.80 -22.74
N SER A 477 20.80 -18.20 -23.87
CA SER A 477 20.75 -17.39 -25.10
C SER A 477 20.11 -16.03 -24.85
N ALA A 478 20.42 -15.04 -25.71
CA ALA A 478 19.86 -13.69 -25.59
C ALA A 478 18.32 -13.68 -25.58
N SER A 479 17.71 -14.49 -26.44
CA SER A 479 16.25 -14.64 -26.51
C SER A 479 15.68 -15.27 -25.25
N ARG A 480 16.30 -16.33 -24.73
CA ARG A 480 15.80 -16.98 -23.50
C ARG A 480 15.96 -16.06 -22.29
N LEU A 481 17.11 -15.41 -22.14
CA LEU A 481 17.32 -14.41 -21.10
C LEU A 481 16.26 -13.31 -21.16
N LEU A 482 15.97 -12.76 -22.34
CA LEU A 482 14.91 -11.73 -22.47
C LEU A 482 13.56 -12.23 -21.95
N VAL A 483 13.14 -13.45 -22.32
CA VAL A 483 11.88 -14.05 -21.83
C VAL A 483 11.88 -14.19 -20.30
N LEU A 484 12.97 -14.71 -19.71
CA LEU A 484 13.10 -14.84 -18.25
C LEU A 484 12.98 -13.47 -17.56
N LYS A 485 13.62 -12.44 -18.13
CA LYS A 485 13.55 -11.07 -17.60
C LYS A 485 12.17 -10.42 -17.78
N GLN A 486 11.47 -10.67 -18.89
CA GLN A 486 10.10 -10.21 -19.16
C GLN A 486 9.06 -10.81 -18.21
N MET A 487 9.36 -11.98 -17.65
CA MET A 487 8.58 -12.59 -16.57
C MET A 487 8.92 -12.07 -15.17
N GLY A 488 9.91 -11.18 -15.05
CA GLY A 488 10.33 -10.61 -13.77
C GLY A 488 11.31 -11.46 -12.97
N MET A 489 11.99 -12.46 -13.57
CA MET A 489 13.02 -13.22 -12.86
C MET A 489 14.28 -12.37 -12.61
N SER A 490 14.79 -12.36 -11.38
CA SER A 490 16.02 -11.64 -11.04
C SER A 490 17.26 -12.35 -11.59
N ASP A 491 18.34 -11.60 -11.77
CA ASP A 491 19.65 -12.14 -12.15
C ASP A 491 20.13 -13.15 -11.09
N LYS A 492 19.83 -12.89 -9.80
CA LYS A 492 20.15 -13.81 -8.71
C LYS A 492 19.35 -15.12 -8.81
N ARG A 493 18.04 -15.08 -9.09
CA ARG A 493 17.24 -16.31 -9.27
C ARG A 493 17.71 -17.14 -10.45
N ILE A 494 17.95 -16.50 -11.61
CA ILE A 494 18.50 -17.19 -12.78
C ILE A 494 19.86 -17.82 -12.44
N GLY A 495 20.69 -17.11 -11.67
CA GLY A 495 21.96 -17.64 -11.18
C GLY A 495 21.80 -18.88 -10.29
N GLU A 496 20.92 -18.81 -9.30
CA GLU A 496 20.58 -19.93 -8.40
C GLU A 496 20.12 -21.17 -9.17
N LEU A 497 19.27 -20.99 -10.20
CA LEU A 497 18.75 -22.10 -11.02
C LEU A 497 19.80 -22.69 -11.99
N THR A 498 20.82 -21.92 -12.37
CA THR A 498 21.79 -22.31 -13.41
C THR A 498 23.22 -22.55 -12.89
N GLY A 499 23.42 -22.50 -11.56
CA GLY A 499 24.74 -22.65 -10.93
C GLY A 499 25.70 -21.50 -11.22
N LYS A 500 25.17 -20.29 -11.49
CA LYS A 500 25.94 -19.06 -11.73
C LYS A 500 25.68 -18.04 -10.62
N THR A 501 26.56 -17.06 -10.49
CA THR A 501 26.27 -15.91 -9.63
C THR A 501 25.36 -14.91 -10.35
N GLY A 502 24.58 -14.12 -9.60
CA GLY A 502 23.77 -13.05 -10.20
C GLY A 502 24.61 -12.04 -11.00
N LEU A 503 25.86 -11.79 -10.59
CA LEU A 503 26.78 -10.93 -11.34
C LEU A 503 27.19 -11.53 -12.70
N GLN A 504 27.33 -12.86 -12.79
CA GLN A 504 27.60 -13.52 -14.07
C GLN A 504 26.39 -13.41 -15.00
N ILE A 505 25.17 -13.60 -14.49
CA ILE A 505 23.94 -13.41 -15.28
C ILE A 505 23.81 -11.97 -15.75
N ARG A 506 24.07 -10.99 -14.86
CA ARG A 506 24.11 -9.57 -15.19
C ARG A 506 25.07 -9.30 -16.35
N ALA A 507 26.32 -9.79 -16.26
CA ALA A 507 27.32 -9.59 -17.30
C ALA A 507 26.86 -10.16 -18.66
N MET A 508 26.27 -11.37 -18.66
CA MET A 508 25.74 -12.01 -19.87
C MET A 508 24.60 -11.19 -20.50
N ARG A 509 23.58 -10.80 -19.71
CA ARG A 509 22.46 -10.02 -20.27
C ARG A 509 22.92 -8.67 -20.81
N LYS A 510 23.87 -8.00 -20.15
CA LYS A 510 24.45 -6.73 -20.64
C LYS A 510 25.22 -6.94 -21.95
N GLN A 511 26.01 -8.01 -22.07
CA GLN A 511 26.71 -8.35 -23.31
C GLN A 511 25.74 -8.57 -24.49
N TYR A 512 24.56 -9.14 -24.22
CA TYR A 512 23.53 -9.38 -25.23
C TYR A 512 22.60 -8.19 -25.49
N GLY A 513 22.77 -7.06 -24.79
CA GLY A 513 21.85 -5.93 -24.88
C GLY A 513 20.47 -6.18 -24.26
N VAL A 514 20.34 -7.21 -23.42
CA VAL A 514 19.12 -7.50 -22.65
C VAL A 514 19.12 -6.61 -21.40
N VAL A 515 18.58 -5.42 -21.55
CA VAL A 515 18.47 -4.36 -20.53
C VAL A 515 17.01 -3.92 -20.38
N PRO A 516 16.60 -3.49 -19.17
CA PRO A 516 15.26 -2.95 -18.99
C PRO A 516 15.14 -1.58 -19.65
N SER A 517 13.93 -1.28 -20.11
CA SER A 517 13.48 0.03 -20.54
C SER A 517 12.93 0.86 -19.37
N VAL A 518 12.89 2.17 -19.50
CA VAL A 518 12.36 3.11 -18.48
C VAL A 518 11.06 3.69 -19.00
N PHE A 519 9.95 3.41 -18.33
CA PHE A 519 8.61 3.82 -18.73
C PHE A 519 7.99 4.77 -17.73
N GLN A 520 7.17 5.71 -18.23
CA GLN A 520 6.43 6.69 -17.45
C GLN A 520 5.08 6.16 -16.96
N ILE A 521 4.61 6.69 -15.83
CA ILE A 521 3.24 6.56 -15.35
C ILE A 521 2.50 7.85 -15.69
N ASP A 522 1.63 7.78 -16.70
CA ASP A 522 1.03 8.94 -17.34
C ASP A 522 -0.47 9.13 -17.09
N THR A 523 -1.12 8.20 -16.38
CA THR A 523 -2.55 8.13 -16.06
C THR A 523 -3.51 7.86 -17.25
N LEU A 524 -3.01 7.82 -18.50
CA LEU A 524 -3.81 7.76 -19.74
C LEU A 524 -3.31 6.74 -20.77
N ALA A 525 -2.38 5.85 -20.41
CA ALA A 525 -1.92 4.75 -21.26
C ALA A 525 -1.43 5.23 -22.64
N GLY A 526 -0.67 6.33 -22.68
CA GLY A 526 -0.12 6.91 -23.89
C GLY A 526 -1.11 7.67 -24.79
N GLU A 527 -2.37 7.87 -24.38
CA GLU A 527 -3.35 8.66 -25.16
C GLU A 527 -2.92 10.13 -25.29
N PHE A 528 -2.34 10.70 -24.22
CA PHE A 528 -1.83 12.06 -24.19
C PHE A 528 -0.35 12.06 -23.81
N PRO A 529 0.45 12.98 -24.37
CA PRO A 529 1.83 13.16 -23.94
C PRO A 529 1.87 13.60 -22.48
N SER A 530 2.84 13.08 -21.74
CA SER A 530 3.06 13.39 -20.34
C SER A 530 4.55 13.57 -20.09
N ASP A 531 4.94 14.72 -19.54
CA ASP A 531 6.32 14.98 -19.10
C ASP A 531 6.51 14.58 -17.63
N THR A 532 5.73 13.61 -17.15
CA THR A 532 5.80 13.08 -15.79
C THR A 532 7.18 12.53 -15.47
N ASN A 533 7.59 12.73 -14.23
CA ASN A 533 8.84 12.23 -13.68
C ASN A 533 8.68 10.90 -12.92
N TYR A 534 7.49 10.29 -13.03
CA TYR A 534 7.13 9.07 -12.33
C TYR A 534 7.37 7.83 -13.20
N LEU A 535 8.29 6.95 -12.79
CA LEU A 535 8.90 5.94 -13.64
C LEU A 535 8.91 4.54 -13.01
N TYR A 536 8.92 3.53 -13.87
CA TYR A 536 9.24 2.15 -13.54
C TYR A 536 10.10 1.52 -14.65
N LEU A 537 10.79 0.41 -14.36
CA LEU A 537 11.63 -0.27 -15.36
C LEU A 537 10.95 -1.54 -15.85
N THR A 538 10.98 -1.86 -17.15
CA THR A 538 10.39 -3.10 -17.67
C THR A 538 11.20 -3.69 -18.82
N TYR A 539 11.21 -5.02 -18.92
CA TYR A 539 11.76 -5.73 -20.10
C TYR A 539 10.72 -5.91 -21.22
N ASN A 540 9.48 -5.54 -20.97
CA ASN A 540 8.37 -5.56 -21.94
C ASN A 540 8.29 -4.22 -22.72
N GLY A 541 9.46 -3.69 -23.07
CA GLY A 541 9.64 -2.39 -23.73
C GLY A 541 10.90 -2.39 -24.61
N GLN A 542 10.97 -1.43 -25.53
CA GLN A 542 12.08 -1.31 -26.50
C GLN A 542 12.67 0.11 -26.57
N HIS A 543 12.24 1.02 -25.70
CA HIS A 543 12.69 2.41 -25.65
C HIS A 543 12.58 2.95 -24.22
N HIS A 544 13.22 4.09 -23.97
CA HIS A 544 13.04 4.84 -22.73
C HIS A 544 12.14 6.05 -23.00
N ASP A 545 11.17 6.31 -22.13
CA ASP A 545 10.29 7.48 -22.20
C ASP A 545 11.00 8.77 -21.80
N VAL A 546 12.12 8.64 -21.08
CA VAL A 546 12.92 9.78 -20.60
C VAL A 546 14.37 9.66 -21.03
N SER A 547 15.05 10.81 -21.07
CA SER A 547 16.52 10.85 -21.19
C SER A 547 17.19 10.82 -19.81
N PRO A 548 18.42 10.28 -19.69
CA PRO A 548 19.21 10.32 -18.45
C PRO A 548 19.41 11.74 -17.89
N THR A 549 19.49 11.86 -16.58
CA THR A 549 19.79 13.14 -15.90
C THR A 549 21.28 13.48 -15.88
N GLY A 550 22.18 12.49 -15.96
CA GLY A 550 23.62 12.67 -15.92
C GLY A 550 24.17 13.10 -14.55
N ASP A 551 25.34 13.72 -14.53
CA ASP A 551 26.08 14.12 -13.31
C ASP A 551 25.39 15.24 -12.48
N GLU A 552 24.26 15.78 -12.95
CA GLU A 552 23.41 16.64 -12.13
C GLU A 552 22.53 15.85 -11.14
N GLY A 553 22.28 14.57 -11.46
CA GLY A 553 21.42 13.67 -10.71
C GLY A 553 22.08 13.13 -9.45
N VAL A 554 21.38 13.17 -8.33
CA VAL A 554 21.76 12.52 -7.08
C VAL A 554 20.66 11.55 -6.70
N ILE A 555 21.01 10.27 -6.58
CA ILE A 555 20.05 9.24 -6.18
C ILE A 555 19.90 9.26 -4.66
N VAL A 556 18.66 9.22 -4.18
CA VAL A 556 18.28 9.02 -2.78
C VAL A 556 17.55 7.68 -2.71
N LEU A 557 18.13 6.70 -2.01
CA LEU A 557 17.46 5.43 -1.76
C LEU A 557 16.50 5.57 -0.59
N GLY A 558 15.21 5.28 -0.84
CA GLY A 558 14.17 5.28 0.18
C GLY A 558 14.27 4.07 1.12
N SER A 559 13.27 3.94 1.99
CA SER A 559 13.26 2.91 3.04
C SER A 559 12.78 1.53 2.60
N GLY A 560 12.08 1.44 1.47
CA GLY A 560 11.28 0.26 1.16
C GLY A 560 10.06 0.15 2.09
N PRO A 561 9.47 -1.04 2.24
CA PRO A 561 8.27 -1.23 3.06
C PRO A 561 8.53 -0.87 4.53
N TYR A 562 7.51 -0.31 5.16
CA TYR A 562 7.53 -0.19 6.61
C TYR A 562 7.53 -1.56 7.29
N ARG A 563 8.28 -1.63 8.39
CA ARG A 563 8.39 -2.78 9.27
C ARG A 563 8.76 -2.33 10.68
N ILE A 564 8.67 -3.21 11.66
CA ILE A 564 8.98 -2.85 13.06
C ILE A 564 10.46 -2.47 13.15
N GLY A 565 10.75 -1.22 13.56
CA GLY A 565 12.10 -0.66 13.61
C GLY A 565 12.57 0.06 12.34
N SER A 566 11.73 0.15 11.31
CA SER A 566 11.95 0.95 10.11
C SER A 566 10.63 1.46 9.57
N SER A 567 10.23 2.66 9.98
CA SER A 567 8.94 3.26 9.69
C SER A 567 9.09 4.65 9.04
N VAL A 568 8.07 5.49 9.17
CA VAL A 568 7.94 6.81 8.54
C VAL A 568 9.12 7.75 8.82
N GLU A 569 9.88 7.56 9.90
CA GLU A 569 11.08 8.35 10.19
C GLU A 569 12.13 8.30 9.07
N PHE A 570 12.26 7.16 8.38
CA PHE A 570 13.20 7.02 7.26
C PHE A 570 12.66 7.60 5.96
N ASP A 571 11.34 7.65 5.81
CA ASP A 571 10.71 8.40 4.74
C ASP A 571 10.93 9.91 4.94
N TRP A 572 10.77 10.37 6.19
CA TRP A 572 11.04 11.75 6.57
C TRP A 572 12.46 12.21 6.27
N THR A 573 13.47 11.39 6.60
CA THR A 573 14.86 11.71 6.27
C THR A 573 15.13 11.67 4.76
N SER A 574 14.49 10.76 4.03
CA SER A 574 14.62 10.67 2.56
C SER A 574 14.04 11.90 1.87
N VAL A 575 12.83 12.32 2.23
CA VAL A 575 12.19 13.55 1.70
C VAL A 575 12.98 14.79 2.11
N SER A 576 13.48 14.84 3.35
CA SER A 576 14.33 15.95 3.80
C SER A 576 15.62 16.07 2.99
N ALA A 577 16.24 14.95 2.62
CA ALA A 577 17.41 14.93 1.75
C ALA A 577 17.08 15.46 0.34
N VAL A 578 15.95 15.03 -0.23
CA VAL A 578 15.45 15.54 -1.52
C VAL A 578 15.23 17.05 -1.50
N GLN A 579 14.57 17.57 -0.46
CA GLN A 579 14.35 19.01 -0.28
C GLN A 579 15.68 19.78 -0.12
N ALA A 580 16.66 19.19 0.56
CA ALA A 580 17.99 19.79 0.69
C ALA A 580 18.74 19.83 -0.65
N LEU A 581 18.70 18.75 -1.44
CA LEU A 581 19.28 18.70 -2.78
C LEU A 581 18.70 19.79 -3.69
N LYS A 582 17.37 19.97 -3.66
CA LYS A 582 16.68 21.03 -4.39
C LYS A 582 17.17 22.43 -4.00
N LYS A 583 17.38 22.70 -2.70
CA LYS A 583 17.95 23.98 -2.21
C LYS A 583 19.38 24.22 -2.70
N HIS A 584 20.11 23.16 -3.02
CA HIS A 584 21.47 23.21 -3.56
C HIS A 584 21.53 23.04 -5.09
N HIS A 585 20.39 23.18 -5.79
CA HIS A 585 20.31 23.09 -7.25
C HIS A 585 20.83 21.76 -7.82
N LYS A 586 20.66 20.65 -7.08
CA LYS A 586 20.93 19.29 -7.56
C LYS A 586 19.62 18.61 -7.93
N ARG A 587 19.62 17.83 -9.01
CA ARG A 587 18.45 17.05 -9.42
C ARG A 587 18.34 15.81 -8.55
N SER A 588 17.21 15.66 -7.89
CA SER A 588 16.92 14.55 -6.99
C SER A 588 16.30 13.38 -7.76
N ILE A 589 16.83 12.17 -7.56
CA ILE A 589 16.28 10.92 -8.11
C ILE A 589 15.94 10.01 -6.93
N VAL A 590 14.66 9.71 -6.71
CA VAL A 590 14.26 8.79 -5.64
C VAL A 590 14.07 7.40 -6.21
N ILE A 591 14.57 6.38 -5.51
CA ILE A 591 14.21 4.98 -5.74
C ILE A 591 13.55 4.47 -4.46
N ASN A 592 12.29 4.07 -4.53
CA ASN A 592 11.55 3.49 -3.41
C ASN A 592 10.35 2.67 -3.93
N CYS A 593 9.77 1.82 -3.07
CA CYS A 593 8.69 0.90 -3.46
C CYS A 593 7.50 0.84 -2.48
N ASN A 594 7.45 1.76 -1.51
CA ASN A 594 6.38 1.79 -0.52
C ASN A 594 5.28 2.80 -0.94
N PRO A 595 4.05 2.32 -1.21
CA PRO A 595 2.97 3.17 -1.71
C PRO A 595 2.38 4.12 -0.67
N GLU A 596 2.61 3.86 0.63
CA GLU A 596 2.08 4.69 1.73
C GLU A 596 2.86 6.01 1.92
N THR A 597 3.99 6.18 1.24
CA THR A 597 5.01 7.17 1.59
C THR A 597 4.92 8.47 0.80
N VAL A 598 5.45 9.54 1.38
CA VAL A 598 5.58 10.82 0.67
C VAL A 598 6.76 10.77 -0.30
N SER A 599 7.85 10.04 -0.01
CA SER A 599 8.97 9.95 -0.96
C SER A 599 8.61 9.33 -2.31
N THR A 600 7.55 8.50 -2.38
CA THR A 600 7.03 7.96 -3.65
C THR A 600 5.96 8.83 -4.27
N ASP A 601 5.80 10.07 -3.83
CA ASP A 601 4.98 11.05 -4.52
C ASP A 601 5.80 11.72 -5.62
N TYR A 602 5.25 11.75 -6.83
CA TYR A 602 5.97 12.24 -8.01
C TYR A 602 6.31 13.73 -7.90
N ASP A 603 5.58 14.49 -7.08
CA ASP A 603 5.81 15.92 -6.90
C ASP A 603 6.96 16.28 -5.93
N ILE A 604 7.57 15.29 -5.28
CA ILE A 604 8.61 15.48 -4.26
C ILE A 604 10.01 15.57 -4.88
N SER A 605 10.33 14.71 -5.84
CA SER A 605 11.65 14.65 -6.48
C SER A 605 11.63 15.11 -7.94
N ASP A 606 12.79 15.28 -8.56
CA ASP A 606 12.89 15.60 -9.99
C ASP A 606 12.71 14.34 -10.86
N ARG A 607 12.98 13.17 -10.28
CA ARG A 607 12.74 11.85 -10.86
C ARG A 607 12.36 10.85 -9.78
N LEU A 608 11.36 10.03 -10.03
CA LEU A 608 10.90 9.00 -9.11
C LEU A 608 10.88 7.65 -9.84
N TYR A 609 11.67 6.70 -9.35
CA TYR A 609 11.61 5.30 -9.75
C TYR A 609 10.85 4.51 -8.69
N PHE A 610 9.66 4.04 -9.03
CA PHE A 610 8.92 3.09 -8.21
C PHE A 610 9.45 1.68 -8.44
N GLU A 611 10.56 1.35 -7.79
CA GLU A 611 11.37 0.18 -8.14
C GLU A 611 12.00 -0.51 -6.94
N GLU A 612 12.48 -1.73 -7.19
CA GLU A 612 13.13 -2.56 -6.19
C GLU A 612 14.38 -1.89 -5.59
N LEU A 613 14.54 -2.01 -4.27
CA LEU A 613 15.79 -1.67 -3.56
C LEU A 613 16.79 -2.84 -3.54
N THR A 614 16.91 -3.51 -4.69
CA THR A 614 17.88 -4.59 -4.92
C THR A 614 19.13 -4.05 -5.61
N PHE A 615 20.26 -4.73 -5.42
CA PHE A 615 21.51 -4.35 -6.10
C PHE A 615 21.31 -4.28 -7.62
N GLU A 616 20.65 -5.28 -8.20
CA GLU A 616 20.41 -5.38 -9.65
C GLU A 616 19.70 -4.14 -10.20
N ARG A 617 18.59 -3.76 -9.57
CA ARG A 617 17.75 -2.66 -10.04
C ARG A 617 18.38 -1.30 -9.80
N ILE A 618 19.01 -1.11 -8.64
CA ILE A 618 19.77 0.12 -8.34
C ILE A 618 20.91 0.29 -9.35
N ALA A 619 21.64 -0.79 -9.68
CA ALA A 619 22.71 -0.74 -10.67
C ALA A 619 22.19 -0.43 -12.08
N ASP A 620 21.05 -1.02 -12.49
CA ASP A 620 20.42 -0.69 -13.77
C ASP A 620 20.03 0.80 -13.87
N ILE A 621 19.47 1.36 -12.81
CA ILE A 621 19.11 2.79 -12.76
C ILE A 621 20.37 3.67 -12.75
N CYS A 622 21.41 3.32 -11.97
CA CYS A 622 22.66 4.08 -11.95
C CYS A 622 23.36 4.10 -13.31
N GLU A 623 23.36 2.97 -14.03
CA GLU A 623 23.94 2.90 -15.38
C GLU A 623 23.15 3.72 -16.39
N PHE A 624 21.82 3.72 -16.31
CA PHE A 624 20.98 4.55 -17.16
C PHE A 624 21.16 6.04 -16.85
N GLU A 625 21.07 6.43 -15.57
CA GLU A 625 21.10 7.82 -15.14
C GLU A 625 22.49 8.45 -15.20
N SER A 626 23.54 7.67 -14.98
CA SER A 626 24.91 8.15 -14.76
C SER A 626 24.97 9.28 -13.70
N PRO A 627 24.46 9.05 -12.48
CA PRO A 627 24.31 10.09 -11.46
C PRO A 627 25.67 10.49 -10.87
N HIS A 628 25.69 11.68 -10.26
CA HIS A 628 26.81 12.16 -9.44
C HIS A 628 27.17 11.20 -8.29
N GLY A 629 26.14 10.58 -7.72
CA GLY A 629 26.30 9.59 -6.67
C GLY A 629 24.98 9.23 -6.00
N VAL A 630 25.09 8.33 -5.03
CA VAL A 630 23.96 7.71 -4.34
C VAL A 630 24.05 7.98 -2.84
N ILE A 631 22.96 8.50 -2.27
CA ILE A 631 22.74 8.66 -0.84
C ILE A 631 22.03 7.42 -0.33
N VAL A 632 22.70 6.71 0.58
CA VAL A 632 22.25 5.45 1.17
C VAL A 632 21.87 5.59 2.65
N SER A 633 22.29 6.69 3.30
CA SER A 633 22.26 6.88 4.75
C SER A 633 20.95 7.43 5.31
N VAL A 634 19.92 7.59 4.47
CA VAL A 634 18.65 8.23 4.86
C VAL A 634 17.42 7.32 4.72
N GLY A 635 17.58 6.13 4.16
CA GLY A 635 16.48 5.15 4.03
C GLY A 635 16.58 3.99 5.03
N GLY A 636 17.41 4.09 6.08
CA GLY A 636 17.53 3.04 7.10
C GLY A 636 18.26 1.78 6.62
N GLN A 637 17.88 0.62 7.14
CA GLN A 637 18.68 -0.60 6.99
C GLN A 637 18.68 -1.17 5.56
N THR A 638 17.57 -1.04 4.83
CA THR A 638 17.42 -1.60 3.48
C THR A 638 18.48 -1.07 2.50
N PRO A 639 18.67 0.25 2.34
CA PRO A 639 19.77 0.77 1.53
C PRO A 639 21.16 0.54 2.14
N ASN A 640 21.31 0.63 3.47
CA ASN A 640 22.60 0.36 4.14
C ASN A 640 23.13 -1.04 3.82
N ASN A 641 22.27 -2.05 3.82
CA ASN A 641 22.62 -3.44 3.48
C ASN A 641 23.16 -3.60 2.04
N ARG A 642 22.93 -2.62 1.14
CA ARG A 642 23.40 -2.67 -0.26
C ARG A 642 24.73 -1.98 -0.46
N VAL A 643 25.19 -1.17 0.50
CA VAL A 643 26.38 -0.30 0.36
C VAL A 643 27.61 -1.05 -0.10
N LYS A 644 27.91 -2.21 0.49
CA LYS A 644 29.08 -3.01 0.12
C LYS A 644 29.01 -3.48 -1.33
N ALA A 645 27.85 -3.95 -1.80
CA ALA A 645 27.66 -4.44 -3.15
C ALA A 645 27.74 -3.28 -4.17
N LEU A 646 27.09 -2.16 -3.88
CA LEU A 646 27.11 -0.95 -4.73
C LEU A 646 28.52 -0.38 -4.84
N HIS A 647 29.23 -0.25 -3.71
CA HIS A 647 30.62 0.25 -3.71
C HIS A 647 31.57 -0.66 -4.48
N SER A 648 31.47 -1.98 -4.28
CA SER A 648 32.29 -2.96 -5.01
C SER A 648 32.02 -2.94 -6.51
N PHE A 649 30.81 -2.56 -6.93
CA PHE A 649 30.45 -2.38 -8.33
C PHE A 649 30.95 -1.04 -8.92
N GLY A 650 31.45 -0.12 -8.09
CA GLY A 650 31.98 1.17 -8.50
C GLY A 650 30.95 2.31 -8.48
N ILE A 651 29.79 2.12 -7.85
CA ILE A 651 28.78 3.19 -7.70
C ILE A 651 29.28 4.22 -6.66
N PRO A 652 29.31 5.53 -6.99
CA PRO A 652 29.75 6.57 -6.05
C PRO A 652 28.77 6.70 -4.88
N ILE A 653 29.21 6.35 -3.67
CA ILE A 653 28.43 6.53 -2.44
C ILE A 653 28.77 7.89 -1.84
N LEU A 654 27.75 8.72 -1.61
CA LEU A 654 27.89 10.06 -1.03
C LEU A 654 27.77 10.01 0.50
N GLY A 655 28.48 10.89 1.19
CA GLY A 655 28.49 10.96 2.65
C GLY A 655 29.54 10.04 3.28
N THR A 656 29.16 9.30 4.33
CA THR A 656 30.06 8.37 5.02
C THR A 656 30.56 7.29 4.06
N ASN A 657 31.88 7.11 3.99
CA ASN A 657 32.50 6.12 3.12
C ASN A 657 31.95 4.71 3.38
N ALA A 658 31.70 3.96 2.31
CA ALA A 658 31.18 2.58 2.36
C ALA A 658 31.98 1.66 3.30
N MET A 659 33.31 1.80 3.33
CA MET A 659 34.19 1.03 4.22
C MET A 659 34.01 1.39 5.70
N HIS A 660 33.65 2.64 6.00
CA HIS A 660 33.37 3.07 7.38
C HIS A 660 31.99 2.57 7.85
N ILE A 661 31.00 2.52 6.95
CA ILE A 661 29.70 1.91 7.25
C ILE A 661 29.90 0.42 7.58
N ASP A 662 30.59 -0.33 6.72
CA ASP A 662 30.93 -1.74 6.96
C ASP A 662 31.76 -1.95 8.24
N GLN A 663 32.69 -1.03 8.55
CA GLN A 663 33.46 -1.07 9.80
C GLN A 663 32.58 -0.88 11.04
N ALA A 664 31.52 -0.07 10.96
CA ALA A 664 30.61 0.18 12.07
C ALA A 664 29.55 -0.92 12.25
N GLU A 665 29.08 -1.53 11.15
CA GLU A 665 28.05 -2.58 11.19
C GLU A 665 28.62 -3.98 11.48
N ASP A 666 29.87 -4.26 11.06
CA ASP A 666 30.54 -5.52 11.39
C ASP A 666 31.05 -5.49 12.84
N ARG A 667 30.45 -6.31 13.70
CA ARG A 667 30.77 -6.36 15.14
C ARG A 667 32.25 -6.58 15.44
N ASN A 668 32.95 -7.39 14.63
CA ASN A 668 34.38 -7.64 14.83
C ASN A 668 35.20 -6.41 14.43
N LYS A 669 34.87 -5.76 13.32
CA LYS A 669 35.58 -4.55 12.85
C LYS A 669 35.33 -3.36 13.77
N PHE A 670 34.09 -3.19 14.24
CA PHE A 670 33.70 -2.13 15.17
C PHE A 670 34.41 -2.30 16.52
N SER A 671 34.42 -3.52 17.06
CA SER A 671 35.11 -3.81 18.32
C SER A 671 36.61 -3.52 18.25
N LYS A 672 37.28 -3.96 17.18
CA LYS A 672 38.71 -3.65 16.94
C LYS A 672 38.98 -2.16 16.81
N LEU A 673 38.03 -1.40 16.24
CA LEU A 673 38.13 0.05 16.15
C LEU A 673 38.07 0.68 17.55
N LEU A 674 37.14 0.26 18.41
CA LEU A 674 37.04 0.75 19.79
C LEU A 674 38.31 0.43 20.61
N ASP A 675 38.86 -0.79 20.48
CA ASP A 675 40.11 -1.17 21.14
C ASP A 675 41.29 -0.29 20.67
N LYS A 676 41.39 -0.06 19.37
CA LYS A 676 42.41 0.82 18.78
C LYS A 676 42.30 2.27 19.28
N LEU A 677 41.08 2.74 19.54
CA LEU A 677 40.80 4.09 20.05
C LEU A 677 40.88 4.19 21.58
N GLY A 678 41.07 3.08 22.29
CA GLY A 678 41.05 3.05 23.76
C GLY A 678 39.66 3.37 24.34
N ILE A 679 38.58 3.06 23.60
CA ILE A 679 37.20 3.27 24.06
C ILE A 679 36.70 1.96 24.67
N ASN A 680 36.19 2.04 25.90
CA ASN A 680 35.65 0.89 26.59
C ASN A 680 34.42 0.32 25.87
N GLN A 681 34.34 -1.01 25.81
CA GLN A 681 33.19 -1.76 25.32
C GLN A 681 32.92 -2.94 26.26
N PRO A 682 31.65 -3.42 26.38
CA PRO A 682 31.35 -4.62 27.15
C PRO A 682 32.13 -5.83 26.64
N GLU A 683 32.56 -6.71 27.55
CA GLU A 683 33.11 -8.01 27.17
C GLU A 683 32.11 -8.77 26.29
N TRP A 684 32.59 -9.29 25.18
CA TRP A 684 31.78 -10.04 24.23
C TRP A 684 32.63 -11.13 23.58
N ASN A 685 31.97 -12.16 23.06
CA ASN A 685 32.61 -13.20 22.26
C ASN A 685 31.68 -13.60 21.11
N SER A 686 32.27 -14.08 20.01
CA SER A 686 31.53 -14.63 18.88
C SER A 686 31.43 -16.14 19.05
N PHE A 687 30.22 -16.70 19.02
CA PHE A 687 29.98 -18.15 19.09
C PHE A 687 29.72 -18.78 17.71
N VAL A 688 30.05 -18.07 16.64
CA VAL A 688 29.80 -18.54 15.27
C VAL A 688 30.87 -19.56 14.89
N ASN A 689 30.47 -20.83 14.74
CA ASN A 689 31.26 -21.91 14.15
C ASN A 689 31.49 -21.68 12.67
#